data_AF-A0A955F8I3-F1
#
_entry.id   AF-A0A955F8I3-F1
#
_cell.length_a   1.000
_cell.length_b   1.000
_cell.length_c   1.000
_cell.angle_alpha   90.00
_cell.angle_beta   90.00
_cell.angle_gamma   90.00
#
_symmetry.space_group_name_H-M   'P 1'
#
loop_
_entity.id
_entity.type
_entity.pdbx_description
1 polymer ?
#
loop_
_entity_poly.entity_id
_entity_poly.type
_entity_poly.pdbx_seq_one_letter_code
_entity_poly.pdbx_strand_id
1 'polypeptide(L)'
;MKVVLKLTVVDNKIKMALHHKQQSSEQPPAPRPTLPEPITSVDDKIANENIQMYGFRDDNNPSTLTRFFWLIGSHRLAAIVASVALLTLVGLAVFAASHHSNDQPTNPGTVAGDTGDGSSEPVETFDYNNSDTPTDTTAPDSGTPTSSGTGTAAENPSATKPGSPTNLTLTAQNYQISASWKGVSGATQYELQISRNSTMSSPRQITSGTTSTVIPGLASGTKYYVWVRAVNAKGPSSWSRIGSITTTKTSTPQQPLPGKVGSVALKINATNSISISWGSATNASRYTVTRASNSSMTTARKEYAATTSRSYTINDLSAGTTYYFTIRASNSRGFGPSSNVISGKTRLAATSISKLSLLSNNNVTVTAKKTTGATKYDLSYATKSNFSNAATVTSGSSSITAKGLKAGTKYYFRVRAKDANYTTAWSKSASVTTRYPSFKNPIINSSTGAPSLIKGSGGMYYIYATQNCNGKVFCRWQSKDLIHWKINNSAIFTSRPGVLSGGNLTWAPDVTKVGSWYIMTYTGCDNATVSVGHRRCIGYATSKHAEGPYTARGVLVSRGYKSSTDIPSGPGAVDSHIVVNGSNVYLVYGSGGIGIVPLQSTGNGTYKAVKSQFKMLVWGTSPVAEGSYLYKHGSYWYLYYSYGDYKASAIGTSKEYSTRVVRSTSIMGNYRGPSSAAPKNNTEQNNLKNGKFKLLISGSSSFRGPGCPSLFTDTAGKDWILYHSYPKGKTYRAALFDRIVYTNGWPSVNNGHPSTGSIPGPAYN
;
A
#
# COMPACT_ATOMS: atom_id res chain seq x y z
N MET A 1 28.79 -37.30 5.76
CA MET A 1 27.82 -38.40 5.59
C MET A 1 26.47 -37.84 5.14
N LYS A 2 25.66 -38.58 4.37
CA LYS A 2 24.21 -38.34 4.26
C LYS A 2 23.50 -39.34 5.17
N VAL A 3 22.68 -38.85 6.08
CA VAL A 3 21.74 -39.69 6.85
C VAL A 3 20.38 -39.59 6.17
N VAL A 4 19.73 -40.73 5.95
CA VAL A 4 18.34 -40.78 5.47
C VAL A 4 17.48 -41.31 6.61
N LEU A 5 16.66 -40.43 7.17
CA LEU A 5 15.63 -40.81 8.14
C LEU A 5 14.39 -41.27 7.37
N LYS A 6 13.90 -42.48 7.69
CA LYS A 6 12.60 -42.96 7.20
C LYS A 6 11.60 -42.85 8.34
N LEU A 7 10.55 -42.08 8.11
CA LEU A 7 9.40 -41.93 9.01
C LEU A 7 8.31 -42.88 8.53
N THR A 8 7.76 -43.67 9.44
CA THR A 8 6.60 -44.53 9.18
C THR A 8 5.54 -44.27 10.24
N VAL A 9 4.30 -44.03 9.81
CA VAL A 9 3.14 -43.94 10.71
C VAL A 9 2.55 -45.34 10.86
N VAL A 10 2.39 -45.80 12.11
CA VAL A 10 1.69 -47.04 12.45
C VAL A 10 0.89 -46.75 13.73
N ASP A 11 -0.38 -47.12 13.76
CA ASP A 11 -1.29 -46.95 14.92
C ASP A 11 -1.32 -45.53 15.50
N ASN A 12 -1.43 -44.52 14.63
CA ASN A 12 -1.35 -43.08 14.93
C ASN A 12 -0.08 -42.63 15.70
N LYS A 13 0.99 -43.43 15.66
CA LYS A 13 2.31 -43.10 16.23
C LYS A 13 3.37 -43.07 15.13
N ILE A 14 4.23 -42.05 15.17
CA ILE A 14 5.36 -41.91 14.25
C ILE A 14 6.53 -42.72 14.82
N LYS A 15 7.01 -43.72 14.07
CA LYS A 15 8.26 -44.42 14.37
C LYS A 15 9.38 -43.88 13.47
N MET A 16 10.50 -43.50 14.09
CA MET A 16 11.75 -43.16 13.41
C MET A 16 12.67 -44.37 13.39
N ALA A 17 13.23 -44.69 12.23
CA ALA A 17 14.33 -45.63 12.10
C ALA A 17 15.54 -44.93 11.46
N LEU A 18 16.71 -45.12 12.07
CA LEU A 18 17.99 -44.72 11.50
C LEU A 18 18.51 -45.85 10.61
N HIS A 19 19.01 -45.55 9.41
CA HIS A 19 19.67 -46.52 8.55
C HIS A 19 21.00 -45.97 8.07
N HIS A 20 22.08 -46.68 8.45
CA HIS A 20 23.40 -46.49 7.87
C HIS A 20 23.48 -47.35 6.62
N LYS A 21 23.90 -46.76 5.49
CA LYS A 21 24.20 -47.49 4.26
C LYS A 21 25.61 -47.13 3.81
N GLN A 22 26.55 -48.07 3.94
CA GLN A 22 27.83 -47.98 3.24
C GLN A 22 27.60 -48.09 1.73
N GLN A 23 28.57 -47.61 0.95
CA GLN A 23 28.48 -47.56 -0.50
C GLN A 23 29.80 -48.02 -1.10
N SER A 24 29.74 -49.04 -1.94
CA SER A 24 30.82 -49.54 -2.80
C SER A 24 30.37 -49.54 -4.27
N SER A 25 31.34 -49.71 -5.17
CA SER A 25 31.16 -49.87 -6.63
C SER A 25 30.72 -51.30 -6.99
N GLU A 26 30.40 -51.72 -8.23
CA GLU A 26 30.70 -51.19 -9.59
C GLU A 26 29.45 -51.11 -10.53
N GLN A 27 29.54 -51.51 -11.82
CA GLN A 27 28.59 -51.13 -12.90
C GLN A 27 28.02 -52.35 -13.73
N PRO A 28 27.46 -52.26 -14.98
CA PRO A 28 26.11 -52.80 -15.34
C PRO A 28 26.15 -53.92 -16.44
N PRO A 29 25.13 -54.24 -17.31
CA PRO A 29 23.71 -53.79 -17.45
C PRO A 29 22.61 -54.86 -17.83
N ALA A 30 21.37 -54.38 -18.08
CA ALA A 30 20.30 -54.91 -18.99
C ALA A 30 19.40 -56.11 -18.55
N PRO A 31 18.22 -56.39 -19.19
CA PRO A 31 17.26 -55.56 -19.96
C PRO A 31 15.78 -55.61 -19.39
N ARG A 32 14.72 -55.40 -20.21
CA ARG A 32 13.29 -55.16 -19.80
C ARG A 32 12.22 -55.75 -20.76
N PRO A 33 11.11 -56.33 -20.24
CA PRO A 33 9.75 -56.29 -20.83
C PRO A 33 8.70 -55.72 -19.81
N THR A 34 7.82 -54.74 -20.07
CA THR A 34 6.58 -54.62 -20.90
C THR A 34 5.26 -55.07 -20.24
N LEU A 35 4.17 -54.31 -20.51
CA LEU A 35 2.87 -54.23 -19.77
C LEU A 35 1.84 -55.33 -20.17
N PRO A 36 0.73 -55.49 -19.40
CA PRO A 36 -0.52 -54.75 -19.72
C PRO A 36 -1.30 -54.18 -18.50
N GLU A 37 -2.32 -53.37 -18.79
CA GLU A 37 -3.40 -52.86 -17.90
C GLU A 37 -4.72 -53.69 -18.11
N PRO A 38 -5.96 -53.40 -17.60
CA PRO A 38 -6.43 -52.19 -16.90
C PRO A 38 -7.58 -52.25 -15.82
N ILE A 39 -7.87 -51.07 -15.24
CA ILE A 39 -9.06 -50.57 -14.48
C ILE A 39 -9.57 -51.30 -13.21
N THR A 40 -9.63 -50.54 -12.10
CA THR A 40 -10.86 -50.38 -11.26
C THR A 40 -10.83 -49.03 -10.52
N SER A 41 -12.01 -48.47 -10.19
CA SER A 41 -12.21 -47.14 -9.54
C SER A 41 -11.83 -47.13 -8.04
N VAL A 42 -11.70 -46.02 -7.29
CA VAL A 42 -12.54 -44.79 -7.13
C VAL A 42 -11.67 -43.57 -6.67
N ASP A 43 -12.24 -42.35 -6.74
CA ASP A 43 -11.79 -41.08 -6.09
C ASP A 43 -11.22 -41.25 -4.65
N ASP A 44 -10.30 -40.41 -4.13
CA ASP A 44 -10.47 -38.95 -3.96
C ASP A 44 -9.13 -38.15 -3.83
N LYS A 45 -9.20 -36.91 -3.33
CA LYS A 45 -8.24 -35.82 -3.56
C LYS A 45 -7.07 -35.66 -2.58
N ILE A 46 -6.05 -34.95 -3.10
CA ILE A 46 -4.92 -34.28 -2.42
C ILE A 46 -3.80 -35.20 -1.91
N ALA A 47 -2.66 -35.12 -2.59
CA ALA A 47 -1.36 -35.56 -2.11
C ALA A 47 -0.33 -34.42 -2.28
N ASN A 48 0.75 -34.47 -1.47
CA ASN A 48 1.98 -33.69 -1.61
C ASN A 48 1.92 -32.15 -1.39
N GLU A 49 1.68 -31.71 -0.14
CA GLU A 49 2.32 -30.48 0.34
C GLU A 49 3.70 -30.82 0.95
N ASN A 50 4.77 -30.27 0.37
CA ASN A 50 6.14 -30.48 0.85
C ASN A 50 6.47 -29.53 2.02
N ILE A 51 6.40 -30.02 3.25
CA ILE A 51 6.87 -29.27 4.43
C ILE A 51 8.41 -29.21 4.40
N GLN A 52 8.97 -28.02 4.18
CA GLN A 52 10.41 -27.78 4.29
C GLN A 52 10.74 -27.19 5.67
N MET A 53 11.49 -27.94 6.47
CA MET A 53 12.09 -27.44 7.71
C MET A 53 13.50 -26.91 7.44
N TYR A 54 13.79 -25.70 7.92
CA TYR A 54 15.14 -25.14 7.94
C TYR A 54 15.61 -25.04 9.40
N GLY A 55 16.70 -25.72 9.72
CA GLY A 55 17.43 -25.56 10.98
C GLY A 55 18.80 -24.96 10.72
N PHE A 56 19.18 -23.98 11.53
CA PHE A 56 20.57 -23.53 11.63
C PHE A 56 21.24 -24.27 12.79
N ARG A 57 22.50 -24.63 12.62
CA ARG A 57 23.36 -25.16 13.68
C ARG A 57 24.32 -24.05 14.10
N ASP A 58 24.45 -23.85 15.40
CA ASP A 58 25.61 -23.17 15.97
C ASP A 58 26.63 -24.25 16.32
N ASP A 59 27.86 -24.11 15.86
CA ASP A 59 28.89 -25.14 16.02
C ASP A 59 29.60 -25.06 17.40
N ASN A 60 29.26 -24.07 18.24
CA ASN A 60 29.95 -23.83 19.52
C ASN A 60 29.21 -24.28 20.81
N ASN A 61 27.97 -24.82 20.74
CA ASN A 61 27.28 -25.31 21.95
C ASN A 61 26.36 -26.53 21.69
N PRO A 62 26.70 -27.76 22.15
CA PRO A 62 25.93 -28.97 21.82
C PRO A 62 24.57 -29.15 22.51
N SER A 63 24.21 -28.37 23.54
CA SER A 63 23.16 -28.76 24.51
C SER A 63 21.87 -27.93 24.55
N THR A 64 21.70 -26.91 23.70
CA THR A 64 20.53 -26.00 23.75
C THR A 64 19.53 -26.17 22.60
N LEU A 65 18.40 -26.79 22.92
CA LEU A 65 17.30 -27.10 21.99
C LEU A 65 16.47 -25.83 21.70
N THR A 66 16.74 -25.18 20.55
CA THR A 66 16.10 -23.90 20.16
C THR A 66 14.78 -24.12 19.38
N ARG A 67 13.83 -23.20 19.55
CA ARG A 67 12.40 -23.35 19.19
C ARG A 67 12.16 -23.48 17.68
N PHE A 68 11.28 -24.41 17.30
CA PHE A 68 10.69 -24.47 15.95
C PHE A 68 9.52 -23.48 15.81
N PHE A 69 9.45 -22.78 14.67
CA PHE A 69 8.27 -22.02 14.26
C PHE A 69 7.52 -22.76 13.15
N TRP A 70 6.19 -22.84 13.28
CA TRP A 70 5.30 -23.32 12.22
C TRP A 70 4.65 -22.15 11.50
N LEU A 71 4.69 -22.16 10.16
CA LEU A 71 3.68 -21.49 9.34
C LEU A 71 2.73 -22.56 8.80
N ILE A 72 1.45 -22.45 9.11
CA ILE A 72 0.38 -23.30 8.55
C ILE A 72 -0.64 -22.38 7.85
N GLY A 73 -1.09 -22.78 6.67
CA GLY A 73 -2.11 -22.07 5.91
C GLY A 73 -3.46 -22.05 6.65
N SER A 74 -4.22 -20.96 6.49
CA SER A 74 -5.48 -20.79 7.20
C SER A 74 -6.65 -21.55 6.53
N HIS A 75 -7.43 -22.31 7.30
CA HIS A 75 -8.87 -22.03 7.51
C HIS A 75 -9.58 -22.95 8.54
N ARG A 76 -10.08 -22.32 9.62
CA ARG A 76 -11.33 -22.64 10.37
C ARG A 76 -11.60 -24.08 10.88
N LEU A 77 -11.49 -24.24 12.20
CA LEU A 77 -12.68 -24.43 13.06
C LEU A 77 -12.39 -23.84 14.47
N ALA A 78 -13.37 -23.82 15.39
CA ALA A 78 -13.19 -23.25 16.73
C ALA A 78 -14.15 -23.83 17.79
N ALA A 79 -13.62 -24.30 18.92
CA ALA A 79 -14.33 -24.43 20.21
C ALA A 79 -13.36 -24.66 21.41
N ILE A 80 -13.44 -23.77 22.39
CA ILE A 80 -13.42 -23.95 23.87
C ILE A 80 -12.90 -25.30 24.46
N VAL A 81 -11.90 -25.22 25.36
CA VAL A 81 -11.83 -25.82 26.74
C VAL A 81 -10.88 -24.93 27.59
N ALA A 82 -10.93 -25.03 28.93
CA ALA A 82 -10.40 -24.04 29.90
C ALA A 82 -9.12 -24.46 30.68
N SER A 83 -8.79 -23.64 31.68
CA SER A 83 -7.52 -23.51 32.43
C SER A 83 -7.07 -24.67 33.34
N VAL A 84 -5.75 -24.87 33.41
CA VAL A 84 -4.95 -25.39 34.55
C VAL A 84 -3.59 -24.65 34.44
N ALA A 85 -3.14 -23.76 35.34
CA ALA A 85 -2.57 -23.95 36.70
C ALA A 85 -1.27 -24.81 36.72
N LEU A 86 -0.25 -24.62 37.57
CA LEU A 86 0.25 -23.50 38.42
C LEU A 86 1.63 -23.96 39.02
N LEU A 87 2.44 -23.07 39.63
CA LEU A 87 3.71 -23.34 40.37
C LEU A 87 4.92 -23.82 39.50
N THR A 88 6.21 -23.64 39.81
CA THR A 88 7.02 -22.81 40.77
C THR A 88 8.49 -22.77 40.23
N LEU A 89 9.52 -22.11 40.78
CA LEU A 89 9.79 -21.29 41.98
C LEU A 89 10.43 -19.94 41.53
N VAL A 90 10.07 -18.78 42.09
CA VAL A 90 10.66 -18.07 43.26
C VAL A 90 12.12 -17.61 43.09
N GLY A 91 12.32 -16.28 43.21
CA GLY A 91 13.63 -15.61 43.26
C GLY A 91 13.47 -14.12 43.63
N LEU A 92 13.87 -13.76 44.85
CA LEU A 92 13.82 -12.41 45.46
C LEU A 92 14.98 -11.51 44.96
N ALA A 93 15.00 -10.17 45.12
CA ALA A 93 14.00 -9.19 45.57
C ALA A 93 14.38 -7.73 45.16
N VAL A 94 13.36 -6.86 45.14
CA VAL A 94 13.28 -5.47 45.68
C VAL A 94 14.60 -4.70 45.95
N PHE A 95 14.70 -3.46 45.43
CA PHE A 95 14.94 -2.26 46.26
C PHE A 95 14.29 -0.99 45.68
N ALA A 96 14.20 0.06 46.52
CA ALA A 96 13.23 1.14 46.45
C ALA A 96 13.49 2.28 45.44
N ALA A 97 12.47 3.10 45.23
CA ALA A 97 12.54 4.44 44.62
C ALA A 97 12.78 5.53 45.69
N SER A 98 13.05 6.79 45.29
CA SER A 98 12.47 8.00 45.95
C SER A 98 12.92 9.33 45.30
N HIS A 99 12.19 10.40 45.65
CA HIS A 99 12.48 11.84 45.50
C HIS A 99 12.24 12.58 44.15
N HIS A 100 11.16 13.38 44.13
CA HIS A 100 11.15 14.87 44.13
C HIS A 100 12.44 15.62 43.71
N SER A 101 12.39 16.80 43.06
CA SER A 101 11.24 17.64 42.65
C SER A 101 11.64 18.82 41.74
N ASN A 102 10.62 19.45 41.14
CA ASN A 102 10.50 20.89 40.85
C ASN A 102 11.03 21.53 39.54
N ASP A 103 10.24 22.53 39.15
CA ASP A 103 10.50 23.75 38.38
C ASP A 103 10.64 23.80 36.85
N GLN A 104 10.16 24.94 36.35
CA GLN A 104 9.90 25.36 34.97
C GLN A 104 10.36 26.84 34.85
N PRO A 105 10.45 27.41 33.64
CA PRO A 105 11.75 27.86 33.13
C PRO A 105 12.02 29.35 33.33
N THR A 106 13.28 29.74 33.10
CA THR A 106 13.67 31.14 32.87
C THR A 106 14.31 31.32 31.50
N ASN A 107 14.12 32.49 30.90
CA ASN A 107 14.67 32.88 29.61
C ASN A 107 14.77 34.41 29.53
N PRO A 108 15.96 35.00 29.35
CA PRO A 108 16.15 36.37 28.91
C PRO A 108 16.63 36.41 27.44
N GLY A 109 16.09 37.31 26.62
CA GLY A 109 16.45 37.46 25.21
C GLY A 109 16.76 38.90 24.79
N THR A 110 16.99 39.13 23.49
CA THR A 110 17.03 40.43 22.77
C THR A 110 16.98 40.10 21.26
N VAL A 111 16.14 40.71 20.39
CA VAL A 111 16.17 42.09 19.82
C VAL A 111 17.41 42.30 18.92
N ALA A 112 17.33 42.68 17.63
CA ALA A 112 16.23 43.10 16.73
C ALA A 112 16.53 42.73 15.24
N GLY A 113 15.60 43.04 14.32
CA GLY A 113 15.83 43.03 12.86
C GLY A 113 14.52 43.10 12.05
N ASP A 114 14.34 44.15 11.25
CA ASP A 114 13.04 44.53 10.63
C ASP A 114 13.05 44.51 9.08
N THR A 115 11.89 44.30 8.46
CA THR A 115 11.42 44.88 7.17
C THR A 115 9.98 44.44 6.82
N GLY A 116 9.16 45.35 6.26
CA GLY A 116 7.73 45.14 5.91
C GLY A 116 7.45 44.35 4.61
N ASP A 117 6.26 44.38 4.00
CA ASP A 117 5.06 45.23 4.22
C ASP A 117 3.73 44.45 3.91
N GLY A 118 2.54 45.04 4.12
CA GLY A 118 1.24 44.39 3.87
C GLY A 118 -0.04 45.11 4.34
N SER A 119 -0.20 46.40 4.03
CA SER A 119 -1.30 47.34 4.38
C SER A 119 -2.78 46.87 4.55
N SER A 120 -3.51 47.45 5.54
CA SER A 120 -4.91 47.94 5.39
C SER A 120 -5.45 48.76 6.60
N GLU A 121 -5.87 50.02 6.36
CA GLU A 121 -6.45 51.07 7.27
C GLU A 121 -7.10 52.15 6.34
N PRO A 122 -7.92 53.17 6.77
CA PRO A 122 -8.76 53.36 7.96
C PRO A 122 -10.23 53.83 7.61
N VAL A 123 -10.82 54.75 8.41
CA VAL A 123 -12.26 55.11 8.58
C VAL A 123 -12.68 56.44 7.85
N GLU A 124 -13.98 56.66 7.54
CA GLU A 124 -14.84 57.87 7.88
C GLU A 124 -16.03 58.23 6.92
N THR A 125 -16.95 59.09 7.43
CA THR A 125 -17.96 59.99 6.77
C THR A 125 -19.45 59.60 6.49
N PHE A 126 -20.34 60.04 7.40
CA PHE A 126 -21.55 60.93 7.31
C PHE A 126 -22.57 61.04 6.13
N ASP A 127 -23.85 61.21 6.52
CA ASP A 127 -24.98 62.07 6.01
C ASP A 127 -25.63 61.84 4.60
N TYR A 128 -26.93 62.08 4.32
CA TYR A 128 -27.93 63.04 4.87
C TYR A 128 -29.41 62.74 4.45
N ASN A 129 -30.41 63.31 5.16
CA ASN A 129 -31.86 63.53 4.86
C ASN A 129 -32.80 62.36 4.42
N ASN A 130 -33.97 62.10 5.05
CA ASN A 130 -35.17 62.94 5.40
C ASN A 130 -36.07 63.21 4.17
N SER A 131 -37.42 63.07 4.18
CA SER A 131 -38.45 63.19 5.24
C SER A 131 -39.29 61.87 5.46
N ASP A 132 -40.54 61.76 5.97
CA ASP A 132 -41.68 62.68 6.19
C ASP A 132 -42.65 62.27 7.35
N THR A 133 -43.94 62.65 7.29
CA THR A 133 -44.89 62.86 8.42
C THR A 133 -46.28 62.21 8.22
N PRO A 134 -47.22 62.24 9.21
CA PRO A 134 -47.14 62.40 10.68
C PRO A 134 -47.57 61.06 11.36
N THR A 135 -48.17 60.88 12.56
CA THR A 135 -48.63 61.60 13.79
C THR A 135 -48.47 60.58 14.95
N ASP A 136 -48.20 60.89 16.22
CA ASP A 136 -48.99 61.60 17.27
C ASP A 136 -50.35 60.93 17.62
N THR A 137 -50.72 60.62 18.87
CA THR A 137 -50.08 60.79 20.20
C THR A 137 -49.72 59.41 20.82
N THR A 138 -49.11 59.19 22.00
CA THR A 138 -48.64 60.04 23.11
C THR A 138 -47.44 59.35 23.83
N ALA A 139 -46.80 60.03 24.78
CA ALA A 139 -45.74 59.53 25.69
C ALA A 139 -46.21 59.67 27.17
N PRO A 140 -45.38 59.52 28.25
CA PRO A 140 -43.96 59.12 28.37
C PRO A 140 -43.73 57.82 29.19
N ASP A 141 -42.60 57.10 29.14
CA ASP A 141 -41.19 57.36 28.76
C ASP A 141 -40.21 57.63 29.94
N SER A 142 -38.93 57.28 29.72
CA SER A 142 -37.78 57.21 30.64
C SER A 142 -37.87 56.14 31.75
N GLY A 143 -36.89 55.24 31.95
CA GLY A 143 -35.77 54.86 31.08
C GLY A 143 -34.37 55.13 31.64
N THR A 144 -33.85 54.19 32.45
CA THR A 144 -32.44 53.70 32.46
C THR A 144 -31.29 54.67 32.82
N PRO A 145 -30.04 54.19 33.09
CA PRO A 145 -29.58 52.87 33.57
C PRO A 145 -28.60 52.94 34.78
N THR A 146 -27.96 51.79 35.10
CA THR A 146 -26.57 51.58 35.60
C THR A 146 -26.31 51.01 37.02
N SER A 147 -25.23 50.21 37.06
CA SER A 147 -24.34 49.77 38.15
C SER A 147 -24.82 49.18 39.49
N SER A 148 -24.50 47.88 39.67
CA SER A 148 -23.82 47.28 40.85
C SER A 148 -24.26 47.69 42.29
N GLY A 149 -25.41 47.16 42.69
CA GLY A 149 -25.80 46.73 44.06
C GLY A 149 -24.97 47.13 45.30
N THR A 150 -25.57 47.99 46.12
CA THR A 150 -25.58 47.91 47.59
C THR A 150 -27.02 48.13 48.08
N GLY A 151 -27.33 47.87 49.35
CA GLY A 151 -28.65 48.19 49.93
C GLY A 151 -29.52 46.98 50.30
N THR A 152 -29.34 46.53 51.55
CA THR A 152 -30.25 45.75 52.41
C THR A 152 -31.68 45.48 51.92
N ALA A 153 -32.11 44.22 52.01
CA ALA A 153 -33.49 43.80 51.78
C ALA A 153 -34.48 44.45 52.76
N ALA A 154 -35.50 45.11 52.21
CA ALA A 154 -36.78 45.29 52.89
C ALA A 154 -37.60 44.00 52.70
N GLU A 155 -37.45 43.02 53.60
CA GLU A 155 -38.39 41.90 53.65
C GLU A 155 -39.79 42.43 54.03
N ASN A 156 -40.76 42.22 53.14
CA ASN A 156 -42.17 42.52 53.38
C ASN A 156 -43.03 41.43 52.72
N PRO A 157 -43.95 40.79 53.46
CA PRO A 157 -43.51 39.83 54.47
C PRO A 157 -44.10 38.44 54.19
N SER A 158 -43.36 37.39 54.54
CA SER A 158 -43.83 36.01 54.59
C SER A 158 -44.70 35.58 53.39
N ALA A 159 -44.04 35.31 52.25
CA ALA A 159 -44.68 34.58 51.14
C ALA A 159 -45.09 33.18 51.63
N THR A 160 -46.33 33.05 52.06
CA THR A 160 -46.94 31.84 52.61
C THR A 160 -47.37 30.88 51.49
N LYS A 161 -47.79 29.67 51.89
CA LYS A 161 -48.46 28.75 50.96
C LYS A 161 -49.76 29.38 50.46
N PRO A 162 -50.17 29.17 49.20
CA PRO A 162 -51.40 29.75 48.67
C PRO A 162 -52.64 29.32 49.49
N GLY A 163 -53.70 30.14 49.44
CA GLY A 163 -55.01 29.73 49.98
C GLY A 163 -55.59 28.52 49.23
N SER A 164 -56.53 27.80 49.84
CA SER A 164 -57.25 26.74 49.14
C SER A 164 -58.17 27.32 48.05
N PRO A 165 -58.24 26.72 46.84
CA PRO A 165 -59.15 27.21 45.80
C PRO A 165 -60.61 27.07 46.20
N THR A 166 -61.41 28.06 45.81
CA THR A 166 -62.85 28.15 46.08
C THR A 166 -63.67 28.09 44.79
N ASN A 167 -64.99 27.94 44.91
CA ASN A 167 -65.93 27.88 43.80
C ASN A 167 -65.61 26.81 42.74
N LEU A 168 -65.13 25.63 43.17
CA LEU A 168 -64.94 24.48 42.28
C LEU A 168 -66.28 24.08 41.64
N THR A 169 -66.40 24.40 40.37
CA THR A 169 -67.51 24.12 39.49
C THR A 169 -67.12 22.99 38.55
N LEU A 170 -68.03 22.04 38.35
CA LEU A 170 -67.83 20.88 37.49
C LEU A 170 -68.95 20.84 36.46
N THR A 171 -68.61 20.65 35.18
CA THR A 171 -69.58 20.35 34.12
C THR A 171 -69.21 19.01 33.48
N ALA A 172 -70.21 18.21 33.15
CA ALA A 172 -70.02 16.82 32.74
C ALA A 172 -70.44 16.60 31.28
N GLN A 173 -69.62 15.82 30.58
CA GLN A 173 -69.95 15.22 29.29
C GLN A 173 -69.82 13.69 29.41
N ASN A 174 -69.91 12.97 28.29
CA ASN A 174 -69.98 11.52 28.27
C ASN A 174 -68.68 10.84 28.75
N TYR A 175 -67.52 11.34 28.36
CA TYR A 175 -66.21 10.75 28.71
C TYR A 175 -65.22 11.76 29.32
N GLN A 176 -65.71 12.93 29.73
CA GLN A 176 -64.89 13.97 30.37
C GLN A 176 -65.68 14.86 31.33
N ILE A 177 -64.97 15.49 32.27
CA ILE A 177 -65.47 16.54 33.17
C ILE A 177 -64.61 17.79 32.94
N SER A 178 -65.24 18.94 32.72
CA SER A 178 -64.55 20.23 32.77
C SER A 178 -64.66 20.80 34.18
N ALA A 179 -63.54 21.15 34.78
CA ALA A 179 -63.44 21.72 36.11
C ALA A 179 -62.96 23.17 36.04
N SER A 180 -63.57 24.06 36.82
CA SER A 180 -63.22 25.47 36.94
C SER A 180 -63.28 25.92 38.40
N TRP A 181 -62.44 26.87 38.81
CA TRP A 181 -62.39 27.37 40.19
C TRP A 181 -61.98 28.85 40.23
N LYS A 182 -62.20 29.51 41.36
CA LYS A 182 -61.72 30.87 41.57
C LYS A 182 -60.19 30.86 41.71
N GLY A 183 -59.53 31.81 41.04
CA GLY A 183 -58.08 32.00 41.15
C GLY A 183 -57.63 32.34 42.57
N VAL A 184 -56.46 31.83 42.95
CA VAL A 184 -55.80 32.06 44.24
C VAL A 184 -54.59 32.97 44.01
N SER A 185 -54.49 34.06 44.77
CA SER A 185 -53.33 34.96 44.70
C SER A 185 -52.05 34.24 45.11
N GLY A 186 -50.94 34.53 44.43
CA GLY A 186 -49.63 33.91 44.69
C GLY A 186 -49.50 32.42 44.32
N ALA A 187 -50.48 31.84 43.62
CA ALA A 187 -50.39 30.49 43.05
C ALA A 187 -49.72 30.51 41.66
N THR A 188 -48.77 29.61 41.40
CA THR A 188 -48.11 29.47 40.09
C THR A 188 -48.66 28.29 39.26
N GLN A 189 -49.31 27.33 39.91
CA GLN A 189 -50.01 26.21 39.27
C GLN A 189 -51.11 25.66 40.19
N TYR A 190 -51.94 24.78 39.64
CA TYR A 190 -52.95 24.02 40.38
C TYR A 190 -52.75 22.51 40.17
N GLU A 191 -52.94 21.75 41.24
CA GLU A 191 -53.01 20.29 41.22
C GLU A 191 -54.45 19.86 41.47
N LEU A 192 -54.93 18.89 40.70
CA LEU A 192 -56.25 18.29 40.80
C LEU A 192 -56.13 16.80 41.04
N GLN A 193 -57.11 16.27 41.77
CA GLN A 193 -57.28 14.85 41.97
C GLN A 193 -58.72 14.45 41.63
N ILE A 194 -58.85 13.33 40.92
CA ILE A 194 -60.14 12.72 40.57
C ILE A 194 -60.17 11.23 40.95
N SER A 195 -61.22 10.82 41.66
CA SER A 195 -61.50 9.41 42.00
C SER A 195 -62.97 9.05 41.77
N ARG A 196 -63.27 7.75 41.70
CA ARG A 196 -64.64 7.21 41.78
C ARG A 196 -65.10 6.99 43.23
N ASN A 197 -64.16 6.95 44.17
CA ASN A 197 -64.47 6.81 45.60
C ASN A 197 -64.60 8.19 46.25
N SER A 198 -65.62 8.36 47.10
CA SER A 198 -65.83 9.58 47.89
C SER A 198 -64.69 9.85 48.87
N THR A 199 -63.98 8.82 49.32
CA THR A 199 -62.81 8.93 50.20
C THR A 199 -61.53 9.40 49.50
N MET A 200 -61.59 9.69 48.19
CA MET A 200 -60.42 10.06 47.37
C MET A 200 -59.25 9.06 47.41
N SER A 201 -59.54 7.80 47.72
CA SER A 201 -58.56 6.70 47.61
C SER A 201 -58.11 6.50 46.15
N SER A 202 -56.82 6.21 45.98
CA SER A 202 -56.08 6.04 44.71
C SER A 202 -56.50 7.01 43.58
N PRO A 203 -56.42 8.34 43.79
CA PRO A 203 -56.93 9.31 42.84
C PRO A 203 -55.93 9.58 41.71
N ARG A 204 -56.45 9.80 40.49
CA ARG A 204 -55.64 10.25 39.35
C ARG A 204 -55.27 11.72 39.58
N GLN A 205 -53.97 12.01 39.53
CA GLN A 205 -53.42 13.37 39.57
C GLN A 205 -53.52 14.05 38.19
N ILE A 206 -53.74 15.36 38.16
CA ILE A 206 -53.77 16.22 36.97
C ILE A 206 -53.22 17.59 37.38
N THR A 207 -52.41 18.25 36.54
CA THR A 207 -51.93 19.62 36.77
C THR A 207 -52.55 20.61 35.77
N SER A 208 -52.71 21.88 36.17
CA SER A 208 -53.09 22.99 35.29
C SER A 208 -52.35 24.26 35.67
N GLY A 209 -51.87 25.01 34.67
CA GLY A 209 -51.34 26.37 34.85
C GLY A 209 -52.41 27.46 34.86
N THR A 210 -53.70 27.09 34.76
CA THR A 210 -54.83 28.04 34.70
C THR A 210 -55.91 27.67 35.71
N THR A 211 -56.93 28.51 35.87
CA THR A 211 -58.07 28.32 36.79
C THR A 211 -59.15 27.37 36.27
N SER A 212 -58.87 26.61 35.20
CA SER A 212 -59.71 25.53 34.72
C SER A 212 -58.89 24.38 34.12
N THR A 213 -59.52 23.24 33.88
CA THR A 213 -58.98 22.15 33.05
C THR A 213 -60.08 21.19 32.58
N VAL A 214 -59.83 20.49 31.48
CA VAL A 214 -60.66 19.36 31.03
C VAL A 214 -60.03 18.05 31.50
N ILE A 215 -60.85 17.15 32.04
CA ILE A 215 -60.46 15.84 32.55
C ILE A 215 -60.98 14.75 31.62
N PRO A 216 -60.23 14.37 30.56
CA PRO A 216 -60.66 13.33 29.60
C PRO A 216 -60.36 11.91 30.08
N GLY A 217 -61.00 10.93 29.45
CA GLY A 217 -60.73 9.49 29.68
C GLY A 217 -61.54 8.89 30.84
N LEU A 218 -62.71 9.47 31.13
CA LEU A 218 -63.62 9.00 32.16
C LEU A 218 -64.64 8.02 31.57
N ALA A 219 -65.14 7.10 32.39
CA ALA A 219 -66.30 6.27 32.03
C ALA A 219 -67.60 7.10 32.06
N SER A 220 -68.54 6.83 31.15
CA SER A 220 -69.87 7.47 31.07
C SER A 220 -70.83 6.99 32.16
N GLY A 221 -71.83 7.80 32.51
CA GLY A 221 -72.83 7.46 33.54
C GLY A 221 -72.25 7.20 34.93
N THR A 222 -71.02 7.63 35.19
CA THR A 222 -70.23 7.27 36.37
C THR A 222 -70.01 8.50 37.23
N LYS A 223 -70.25 8.39 38.54
CA LYS A 223 -69.98 9.48 39.48
C LYS A 223 -68.49 9.58 39.77
N TYR A 224 -67.96 10.80 39.72
CA TYR A 224 -66.59 11.14 40.11
C TYR A 224 -66.59 12.23 41.17
N TYR A 225 -65.55 12.19 42.00
CA TYR A 225 -65.23 13.16 43.01
C TYR A 225 -63.98 13.90 42.57
N VAL A 226 -63.98 15.24 42.64
CA VAL A 226 -62.89 16.12 42.22
C VAL A 226 -62.60 17.14 43.32
N TRP A 227 -61.31 17.36 43.61
CA TRP A 227 -60.84 18.52 44.36
C TRP A 227 -59.56 19.09 43.74
N VAL A 228 -59.27 20.35 44.04
CA VAL A 228 -58.14 21.12 43.48
C VAL A 228 -57.39 21.83 44.59
N ARG A 229 -56.07 21.96 44.48
CA ARG A 229 -55.23 22.77 45.37
C ARG A 229 -54.33 23.70 44.55
N ALA A 230 -54.02 24.86 45.11
CA ALA A 230 -53.06 25.79 44.55
C ALA A 230 -51.65 25.41 45.00
N VAL A 231 -50.63 25.71 44.18
CA VAL A 231 -49.22 25.44 44.51
C VAL A 231 -48.37 26.63 44.08
N ASN A 232 -47.35 26.95 44.88
CA ASN A 232 -46.27 27.86 44.50
C ASN A 232 -44.92 27.32 45.01
N ALA A 233 -43.84 28.10 44.89
CA ALA A 233 -42.49 27.72 45.32
C ALA A 233 -42.35 27.40 46.84
N LYS A 234 -43.34 27.77 47.67
CA LYS A 234 -43.39 27.49 49.12
C LYS A 234 -44.26 26.26 49.44
N GLY A 235 -44.81 25.61 48.41
CA GLY A 235 -45.54 24.35 48.49
C GLY A 235 -47.05 24.45 48.20
N PRO A 236 -47.77 23.33 48.35
CA PRO A 236 -49.20 23.25 48.08
C PRO A 236 -50.07 23.83 49.19
N SER A 237 -51.22 24.38 48.81
CA SER A 237 -52.34 24.70 49.70
C SER A 237 -53.02 23.43 50.24
N SER A 238 -53.92 23.61 51.21
CA SER A 238 -54.99 22.63 51.46
C SER A 238 -55.86 22.43 50.21
N TRP A 239 -56.46 21.26 50.05
CA TRP A 239 -57.41 20.98 48.98
C TRP A 239 -58.69 21.84 49.13
N SER A 240 -59.34 22.11 48.00
CA SER A 240 -60.72 22.62 47.95
C SER A 240 -61.67 21.63 48.62
N ARG A 241 -62.89 22.07 48.93
CA ARG A 241 -63.99 21.13 49.20
C ARG A 241 -64.16 20.21 47.99
N ILE A 242 -64.46 18.93 48.23
CA ILE A 242 -64.72 17.96 47.17
C ILE A 242 -66.03 18.33 46.45
N GLY A 243 -65.92 18.57 45.14
CA GLY A 243 -67.06 18.56 44.22
C GLY A 243 -67.31 17.13 43.73
N SER A 244 -68.55 16.82 43.33
CA SER A 244 -68.84 15.54 42.67
C SER A 244 -69.86 15.71 41.57
N ILE A 245 -69.67 15.00 40.46
CA ILE A 245 -70.59 15.02 39.31
C ILE A 245 -70.59 13.66 38.61
N THR A 246 -71.69 13.34 37.93
CA THR A 246 -71.83 12.12 37.12
C THR A 246 -71.64 12.46 35.66
N THR A 247 -70.75 11.75 34.96
CA THR A 247 -70.60 11.86 33.50
C THR A 247 -71.91 11.50 32.80
N THR A 248 -72.27 12.19 31.71
CA THR A 248 -73.57 11.97 31.06
C THR A 248 -73.65 10.56 30.46
N LYS A 249 -74.82 9.92 30.54
CA LYS A 249 -75.09 8.66 29.80
C LYS A 249 -75.37 8.98 28.33
N THR A 250 -74.86 8.16 27.43
CA THR A 250 -75.20 8.17 25.98
C THR A 250 -75.94 6.88 25.64
N SER A 251 -77.04 6.99 24.90
CA SER A 251 -77.92 5.88 24.49
C SER A 251 -77.44 5.10 23.26
N THR A 252 -76.39 5.55 22.59
CA THR A 252 -75.81 4.89 21.41
C THR A 252 -74.85 3.75 21.78
N PRO A 253 -74.85 2.59 21.09
CA PRO A 253 -73.91 1.51 21.32
C PRO A 253 -72.44 1.96 21.31
N GLN A 254 -71.67 1.48 22.28
CA GLN A 254 -70.29 1.89 22.46
C GLN A 254 -69.39 1.22 21.40
N GLN A 255 -69.03 1.97 20.34
CA GLN A 255 -68.10 1.52 19.29
C GLN A 255 -66.85 0.88 19.94
N PRO A 256 -66.50 -0.39 19.64
CA PRO A 256 -65.41 -1.06 20.34
C PRO A 256 -64.04 -0.38 20.13
N LEU A 257 -63.07 -0.70 20.98
CA LEU A 257 -61.67 -0.37 20.71
C LEU A 257 -61.24 -0.99 19.36
N PRO A 258 -60.27 -0.39 18.65
CA PRO A 258 -59.79 -0.92 17.40
C PRO A 258 -59.20 -2.33 17.55
N GLY A 259 -59.41 -3.17 16.55
CA GLY A 259 -58.74 -4.47 16.45
C GLY A 259 -57.23 -4.34 16.29
N LYS A 260 -56.53 -5.47 16.38
CA LYS A 260 -55.11 -5.53 16.01
C LYS A 260 -54.96 -5.18 14.52
N VAL A 261 -53.90 -4.43 14.19
CA VAL A 261 -53.53 -4.12 12.80
C VAL A 261 -53.27 -5.43 12.03
N GLY A 262 -53.73 -5.49 10.77
CA GLY A 262 -53.54 -6.65 9.88
C GLY A 262 -52.07 -6.87 9.46
N SER A 263 -51.86 -7.61 8.38
CA SER A 263 -50.52 -7.91 7.86
C SER A 263 -49.69 -6.64 7.65
N VAL A 264 -48.42 -6.67 8.07
CA VAL A 264 -47.50 -5.52 7.99
C VAL A 264 -46.32 -5.88 7.10
N ALA A 265 -45.99 -5.01 6.16
CA ALA A 265 -44.82 -5.12 5.29
C ALA A 265 -43.97 -3.84 5.34
N LEU A 266 -42.69 -3.95 5.00
CA LEU A 266 -41.79 -2.80 4.83
C LEU A 266 -40.99 -2.87 3.52
N LYS A 267 -40.52 -1.70 3.07
CA LYS A 267 -39.67 -1.52 1.91
C LYS A 267 -38.50 -0.60 2.25
N ILE A 268 -37.27 -1.07 1.99
CA ILE A 268 -36.05 -0.27 2.21
C ILE A 268 -35.77 0.60 0.98
N ASN A 269 -36.19 1.87 1.06
CA ASN A 269 -36.12 2.81 -0.07
C ASN A 269 -34.69 3.32 -0.31
N ALA A 270 -34.05 3.83 0.74
CA ALA A 270 -32.84 4.62 0.64
C ALA A 270 -31.87 4.37 1.82
N THR A 271 -30.82 5.19 1.89
CA THR A 271 -29.91 5.28 3.05
C THR A 271 -30.59 5.90 4.28
N ASN A 272 -31.62 6.72 4.09
CA ASN A 272 -32.31 7.47 5.14
C ASN A 272 -33.83 7.27 5.19
N SER A 273 -34.40 6.34 4.40
CA SER A 273 -35.85 6.19 4.25
C SER A 273 -36.32 4.74 4.17
N ILE A 274 -37.38 4.42 4.92
CA ILE A 274 -38.10 3.15 4.93
C ILE A 274 -39.61 3.43 4.82
N SER A 275 -40.29 2.77 3.89
CA SER A 275 -41.77 2.75 3.85
C SER A 275 -42.30 1.52 4.58
N ILE A 276 -43.42 1.69 5.27
CA ILE A 276 -44.16 0.63 5.96
C ILE A 276 -45.62 0.70 5.49
N SER A 277 -46.25 -0.45 5.26
CA SER A 277 -47.65 -0.58 4.83
C SER A 277 -48.36 -1.69 5.60
N TRP A 278 -49.65 -1.52 5.86
CA TRP A 278 -50.41 -2.45 6.70
C TRP A 278 -51.85 -2.72 6.22
N GLY A 279 -52.36 -3.90 6.61
CA GLY A 279 -53.76 -4.26 6.50
C GLY A 279 -54.65 -3.42 7.44
N SER A 280 -55.94 -3.37 7.14
CA SER A 280 -56.95 -2.71 7.98
C SER A 280 -57.05 -3.32 9.38
N ALA A 281 -57.67 -2.58 10.30
CA ALA A 281 -58.08 -3.04 11.61
C ALA A 281 -59.57 -2.72 11.77
N THR A 282 -60.32 -3.59 12.44
CA THR A 282 -61.73 -3.33 12.76
C THR A 282 -61.84 -2.11 13.69
N ASN A 283 -62.91 -1.32 13.53
CA ASN A 283 -63.21 -0.11 14.33
C ASN A 283 -62.10 0.98 14.34
N ALA A 284 -61.14 0.94 13.41
CA ALA A 284 -60.05 1.91 13.34
C ALA A 284 -60.44 3.20 12.61
N SER A 285 -60.11 4.35 13.19
CA SER A 285 -60.24 5.67 12.56
C SER A 285 -58.91 6.23 12.08
N ARG A 286 -57.81 5.94 12.80
CA ARG A 286 -56.43 6.35 12.47
C ARG A 286 -55.44 5.27 12.88
N TYR A 287 -54.23 5.32 12.32
CA TYR A 287 -53.09 4.44 12.63
C TYR A 287 -51.90 5.26 13.12
N THR A 288 -51.22 4.76 14.16
CA THR A 288 -50.01 5.36 14.74
C THR A 288 -48.82 4.43 14.56
N VAL A 289 -47.76 4.93 13.92
CA VAL A 289 -46.49 4.23 13.74
C VAL A 289 -45.48 4.70 14.78
N THR A 290 -44.95 3.75 15.57
CA THR A 290 -43.90 3.95 16.56
C THR A 290 -42.57 3.44 16.02
N ARG A 291 -41.49 4.22 16.13
CA ARG A 291 -40.11 3.78 15.83
C ARG A 291 -39.29 3.68 17.12
N ALA A 292 -38.49 2.62 17.25
CA ALA A 292 -37.44 2.49 18.25
C ALA A 292 -36.08 2.09 17.62
N SER A 293 -35.01 2.24 18.40
CA SER A 293 -33.65 1.77 18.07
C SER A 293 -33.33 0.38 18.61
N ASN A 294 -34.21 -0.21 19.42
CA ASN A 294 -34.07 -1.54 20.00
C ASN A 294 -35.32 -2.41 19.77
N SER A 295 -35.14 -3.73 19.79
CA SER A 295 -36.21 -4.72 19.57
C SER A 295 -37.27 -4.74 20.67
N SER A 296 -36.91 -4.33 21.89
CA SER A 296 -37.82 -4.23 23.03
C SER A 296 -38.74 -3.01 23.00
N MET A 297 -38.57 -2.08 22.03
CA MET A 297 -39.38 -0.86 21.88
C MET A 297 -39.40 0.04 23.14
N THR A 298 -38.33 0.00 23.95
CA THR A 298 -38.23 0.74 25.23
C THR A 298 -37.59 2.12 25.11
N THR A 299 -36.80 2.38 24.06
CA THR A 299 -36.09 3.66 23.88
C THR A 299 -36.91 4.70 23.13
N ALA A 300 -36.73 5.97 23.52
CA ALA A 300 -37.09 7.22 22.83
C ALA A 300 -38.05 7.09 21.64
N ARG A 301 -39.35 6.92 21.93
CA ARG A 301 -40.40 6.81 20.92
C ARG A 301 -40.66 8.17 20.27
N LYS A 302 -40.34 8.30 18.99
CA LYS A 302 -41.04 9.26 18.11
C LYS A 302 -42.22 8.52 17.48
N GLU A 303 -43.44 8.96 17.78
CA GLU A 303 -44.63 8.66 16.99
C GLU A 303 -44.66 9.64 15.82
N TYR A 304 -44.80 9.14 14.58
CA TYR A 304 -44.56 9.98 13.39
C TYR A 304 -45.83 10.49 12.70
N ALA A 305 -46.96 9.82 12.86
CA ALA A 305 -48.25 10.27 12.34
C ALA A 305 -49.40 9.54 13.03
N ALA A 306 -50.55 10.20 13.13
CA ALA A 306 -51.85 9.58 13.34
C ALA A 306 -52.65 9.69 12.02
N THR A 307 -52.41 8.76 11.09
CA THR A 307 -52.89 8.86 9.69
C THR A 307 -54.10 7.96 9.40
N THR A 308 -54.96 8.37 8.47
CA THR A 308 -55.99 7.52 7.86
C THR A 308 -55.43 6.60 6.77
N SER A 309 -54.25 6.91 6.23
CA SER A 309 -53.56 6.10 5.23
C SER A 309 -53.07 4.77 5.81
N ARG A 310 -53.07 3.72 4.98
CA ARG A 310 -52.58 2.38 5.32
C ARG A 310 -51.09 2.17 5.01
N SER A 311 -50.35 3.26 4.88
CA SER A 311 -48.90 3.27 4.68
C SER A 311 -48.29 4.57 5.19
N TYR A 312 -47.02 4.52 5.56
CA TYR A 312 -46.25 5.68 5.96
C TYR A 312 -44.77 5.51 5.60
N THR A 313 -44.10 6.61 5.25
CA THR A 313 -42.67 6.62 4.91
C THR A 313 -41.90 7.39 5.97
N ILE A 314 -41.04 6.69 6.70
CA ILE A 314 -40.19 7.27 7.74
C ILE A 314 -38.88 7.69 7.06
N ASN A 315 -38.63 8.99 7.03
CA ASN A 315 -37.39 9.60 6.57
C ASN A 315 -36.44 9.85 7.77
N ASP A 316 -35.34 10.56 7.52
CA ASP A 316 -34.36 11.00 8.55
C ASP A 316 -33.83 9.85 9.41
N LEU A 317 -33.59 8.72 8.76
CA LEU A 317 -32.94 7.54 9.32
C LEU A 317 -31.43 7.58 9.05
N SER A 318 -30.64 7.01 9.97
CA SER A 318 -29.20 6.81 9.78
C SER A 318 -28.93 5.65 8.82
N ALA A 319 -27.87 5.75 8.02
CA ALA A 319 -27.52 4.76 7.00
C ALA A 319 -26.88 3.49 7.58
N GLY A 320 -27.26 2.33 7.04
CA GLY A 320 -26.83 1.01 7.51
C GLY A 320 -27.30 0.64 8.92
N THR A 321 -28.30 1.34 9.45
CA THR A 321 -28.82 1.18 10.82
C THR A 321 -30.13 0.41 10.81
N THR A 322 -30.27 -0.55 11.74
CA THR A 322 -31.52 -1.27 11.98
C THR A 322 -32.46 -0.46 12.86
N TYR A 323 -33.70 -0.31 12.42
CA TYR A 323 -34.79 0.30 13.18
C TYR A 323 -35.90 -0.73 13.41
N TYR A 324 -36.61 -0.57 14.52
CA TYR A 324 -37.71 -1.42 14.93
C TYR A 324 -39.00 -0.60 14.95
N PHE A 325 -40.12 -1.21 14.53
CA PHE A 325 -41.38 -0.52 14.37
C PHE A 325 -42.57 -1.35 14.86
N THR A 326 -43.56 -0.66 15.42
CA THR A 326 -44.92 -1.19 15.65
C THR A 326 -45.96 -0.22 15.13
N ILE A 327 -47.12 -0.74 14.76
CA ILE A 327 -48.27 0.04 14.31
C ILE A 327 -49.45 -0.31 15.21
N ARG A 328 -50.18 0.70 15.70
CA ARG A 328 -51.41 0.53 16.48
C ARG A 328 -52.54 1.34 15.85
N ALA A 329 -53.73 0.75 15.79
CA ALA A 329 -54.94 1.46 15.38
C ALA A 329 -55.50 2.29 16.54
N SER A 330 -56.24 3.35 16.23
CA SER A 330 -56.88 4.26 17.19
C SER A 330 -58.25 4.74 16.71
N ASN A 331 -59.16 4.96 17.65
CA ASN A 331 -60.44 5.65 17.45
C ASN A 331 -60.75 6.56 18.67
N SER A 332 -61.98 7.06 18.78
CA SER A 332 -62.40 7.96 19.87
C SER A 332 -62.27 7.38 21.28
N ARG A 333 -62.11 6.06 21.44
CA ARG A 333 -61.86 5.40 22.74
C ARG A 333 -60.39 5.21 23.08
N GLY A 334 -59.48 5.53 22.16
CA GLY A 334 -58.05 5.31 22.31
C GLY A 334 -57.52 4.21 21.39
N PHE A 335 -56.51 3.48 21.86
CA PHE A 335 -55.68 2.60 21.02
C PHE A 335 -56.09 1.13 21.12
N GLY A 336 -56.11 0.45 19.98
CA GLY A 336 -56.15 -1.00 19.89
C GLY A 336 -54.76 -1.65 20.15
N PRO A 337 -54.69 -2.99 20.12
CA PRO A 337 -53.43 -3.73 20.24
C PRO A 337 -52.41 -3.31 19.18
N SER A 338 -51.13 -3.32 19.56
CA SER A 338 -50.04 -3.11 18.61
C SER A 338 -49.86 -4.32 17.67
N SER A 339 -49.35 -4.07 16.47
CA SER A 339 -48.75 -5.08 15.61
C SER A 339 -47.63 -5.83 16.33
N ASN A 340 -47.21 -6.97 15.77
CA ASN A 340 -45.91 -7.54 16.10
C ASN A 340 -44.80 -6.50 15.79
N VAL A 341 -43.66 -6.58 16.49
CA VAL A 341 -42.49 -5.76 16.16
C VAL A 341 -41.92 -6.23 14.83
N ILE A 342 -41.83 -5.34 13.85
CA ILE A 342 -41.05 -5.56 12.61
C ILE A 342 -39.73 -4.79 12.69
N SER A 343 -38.75 -5.18 11.88
CA SER A 343 -37.48 -4.45 11.81
C SER A 343 -37.01 -4.24 10.37
N GLY A 344 -36.24 -3.18 10.16
CA GLY A 344 -35.71 -2.82 8.85
C GLY A 344 -34.37 -2.11 8.97
N LYS A 345 -33.42 -2.52 8.13
CA LYS A 345 -32.10 -1.88 8.04
C LYS A 345 -32.04 -0.99 6.81
N THR A 346 -31.68 0.27 7.00
CA THR A 346 -31.48 1.22 5.89
C THR A 346 -30.32 0.80 4.99
N ARG A 347 -30.29 1.29 3.74
CA ARG A 347 -29.17 1.02 2.82
C ARG A 347 -27.88 1.60 3.38
N LEU A 348 -26.76 0.94 3.07
CA LEU A 348 -25.43 1.42 3.43
C LEU A 348 -25.13 2.74 2.70
N ALA A 349 -24.51 3.69 3.40
CA ALA A 349 -23.95 4.89 2.76
C ALA A 349 -22.81 4.50 1.81
N ALA A 350 -22.61 5.28 0.74
CA ALA A 350 -21.46 5.09 -0.14
C ALA A 350 -20.14 5.31 0.62
N THR A 351 -19.17 4.43 0.41
CA THR A 351 -17.83 4.53 1.00
C THR A 351 -16.86 5.25 0.05
N SER A 352 -15.70 5.64 0.58
CA SER A 352 -14.61 6.30 -0.14
C SER A 352 -13.27 5.69 0.27
N ILE A 353 -12.23 5.86 -0.54
CA ILE A 353 -10.86 5.54 -0.11
C ILE A 353 -10.44 6.61 0.91
N SER A 354 -10.17 6.21 2.14
CA SER A 354 -9.65 7.07 3.21
C SER A 354 -8.12 7.05 3.29
N LYS A 355 -7.48 5.97 2.84
CA LYS A 355 -6.02 5.87 2.73
C LYS A 355 -5.62 4.95 1.58
N LEU A 356 -4.57 5.35 0.85
CA LEU A 356 -3.90 4.54 -0.17
C LEU A 356 -2.42 4.46 0.22
N SER A 357 -1.81 3.28 0.25
CA SER A 357 -0.43 3.11 0.72
C SER A 357 0.27 1.94 0.04
N LEU A 358 1.45 2.20 -0.52
CA LEU A 358 2.34 1.19 -1.09
C LEU A 358 3.18 0.57 0.04
N LEU A 359 2.84 -0.64 0.48
CA LEU A 359 3.54 -1.32 1.60
C LEU A 359 4.87 -1.95 1.17
N SER A 360 4.91 -2.46 -0.06
CA SER A 360 6.12 -2.96 -0.71
C SER A 360 6.08 -2.56 -2.18
N ASN A 361 7.18 -2.78 -2.89
CA ASN A 361 7.31 -2.41 -4.30
C ASN A 361 6.16 -2.94 -5.19
N ASN A 362 5.53 -4.06 -4.83
CA ASN A 362 4.43 -4.73 -5.53
C ASN A 362 3.11 -4.91 -4.74
N ASN A 363 2.98 -4.38 -3.51
CA ASN A 363 1.76 -4.55 -2.69
C ASN A 363 1.19 -3.20 -2.26
N VAL A 364 -0.10 -2.98 -2.52
CA VAL A 364 -0.82 -1.74 -2.20
C VAL A 364 -1.99 -2.02 -1.26
N THR A 365 -1.98 -1.38 -0.10
CA THR A 365 -3.12 -1.35 0.82
C THR A 365 -4.02 -0.17 0.52
N VAL A 366 -5.31 -0.46 0.45
CA VAL A 366 -6.39 0.51 0.28
C VAL A 366 -7.30 0.39 1.50
N THR A 367 -7.45 1.49 2.24
CA THR A 367 -8.39 1.59 3.35
C THR A 367 -9.63 2.34 2.89
N ALA A 368 -10.80 1.72 3.05
CA ALA A 368 -12.10 2.31 2.84
C ALA A 368 -12.57 3.04 4.10
N LYS A 369 -13.35 4.12 3.94
CA LYS A 369 -14.03 4.79 5.06
C LYS A 369 -15.01 3.80 5.70
N LYS A 370 -14.78 3.45 6.96
CA LYS A 370 -15.61 2.51 7.73
C LYS A 370 -17.08 2.96 7.66
N THR A 371 -17.92 2.08 7.13
CA THR A 371 -19.33 2.34 6.81
C THR A 371 -20.20 1.60 7.81
N THR A 372 -21.11 2.32 8.49
CA THR A 372 -22.04 1.74 9.46
C THR A 372 -22.83 0.59 8.84
N GLY A 373 -22.93 -0.53 9.56
CA GLY A 373 -23.66 -1.71 9.11
C GLY A 373 -23.00 -2.54 8.00
N ALA A 374 -21.90 -2.10 7.38
CA ALA A 374 -21.23 -2.89 6.35
C ALA A 374 -20.48 -4.09 6.97
N THR A 375 -20.71 -5.29 6.46
CA THR A 375 -20.07 -6.54 6.93
C THR A 375 -18.92 -6.97 6.02
N LYS A 376 -18.86 -6.45 4.78
CA LYS A 376 -17.80 -6.70 3.80
C LYS A 376 -17.48 -5.44 2.99
N TYR A 377 -16.30 -5.42 2.39
CA TYR A 377 -15.87 -4.42 1.41
C TYR A 377 -15.28 -5.14 0.20
N ASP A 378 -15.60 -4.67 -1.01
CA ASP A 378 -14.86 -5.06 -2.22
C ASP A 378 -13.84 -3.96 -2.54
N LEU A 379 -12.61 -4.37 -2.86
CA LEU A 379 -11.60 -3.57 -3.53
C LEU A 379 -11.49 -4.02 -4.99
N SER A 380 -11.71 -3.12 -5.94
CA SER A 380 -11.46 -3.34 -7.37
C SER A 380 -10.23 -2.55 -7.82
N TYR A 381 -9.33 -3.16 -8.59
CA TYR A 381 -8.10 -2.53 -9.07
C TYR A 381 -7.73 -2.95 -10.49
N ALA A 382 -7.21 -2.01 -11.28
CA ALA A 382 -6.95 -2.15 -12.72
C ALA A 382 -5.75 -1.32 -13.17
N THR A 383 -5.15 -1.63 -14.33
CA THR A 383 -4.16 -0.73 -14.96
C THR A 383 -4.80 0.28 -15.92
N LYS A 384 -6.02 0.00 -16.41
CA LYS A 384 -6.85 0.96 -17.16
C LYS A 384 -7.79 1.74 -16.22
N SER A 385 -7.90 3.05 -16.42
CA SER A 385 -8.74 3.95 -15.61
C SER A 385 -10.24 3.66 -15.70
N ASN A 386 -10.70 3.06 -16.81
CA ASN A 386 -12.08 2.60 -16.99
C ASN A 386 -12.37 1.24 -16.31
N PHE A 387 -11.38 0.63 -15.65
CA PHE A 387 -11.48 -0.67 -14.98
C PHE A 387 -11.82 -1.86 -15.92
N SER A 388 -11.60 -1.75 -17.24
CA SER A 388 -11.91 -2.84 -18.19
C SER A 388 -11.01 -4.08 -18.08
N ASN A 389 -10.00 -4.05 -17.20
CA ASN A 389 -9.14 -5.19 -16.88
C ASN A 389 -8.98 -5.34 -15.34
N ALA A 390 -10.06 -5.09 -14.60
CA ALA A 390 -10.01 -5.06 -13.14
C ALA A 390 -10.04 -6.44 -12.49
N ALA A 391 -9.13 -6.65 -11.53
CA ALA A 391 -9.28 -7.67 -10.50
C ALA A 391 -10.14 -7.12 -9.35
N THR A 392 -10.73 -8.01 -8.54
CA THR A 392 -11.50 -7.63 -7.34
C THR A 392 -11.18 -8.56 -6.17
N VAL A 393 -11.07 -8.00 -4.96
CA VAL A 393 -10.83 -8.73 -3.70
C VAL A 393 -11.91 -8.32 -2.70
N THR A 394 -12.60 -9.30 -2.10
CA THR A 394 -13.58 -9.07 -1.02
C THR A 394 -12.92 -9.32 0.34
N SER A 395 -13.20 -8.47 1.34
CA SER A 395 -12.72 -8.64 2.73
C SER A 395 -13.81 -8.28 3.74
N GLY A 396 -13.72 -8.85 4.95
CA GLY A 396 -14.46 -8.34 6.12
C GLY A 396 -13.81 -7.09 6.75
N SER A 397 -12.54 -6.85 6.47
CA SER A 397 -11.82 -5.64 6.87
C SER A 397 -12.09 -4.49 5.89
N SER A 398 -12.18 -3.27 6.42
CA SER A 398 -12.16 -2.03 5.63
C SER A 398 -10.79 -1.69 5.06
N SER A 399 -9.71 -2.36 5.51
CA SER A 399 -8.37 -2.25 4.94
C SER A 399 -8.03 -3.52 4.15
N ILE A 400 -7.76 -3.37 2.85
CA ILE A 400 -7.56 -4.48 1.90
C ILE A 400 -6.24 -4.28 1.14
N THR A 401 -5.41 -5.31 1.07
CA THR A 401 -4.13 -5.27 0.35
C THR A 401 -4.25 -6.02 -0.98
N ALA A 402 -4.14 -5.28 -2.09
CA ALA A 402 -3.84 -5.87 -3.40
C ALA A 402 -2.37 -6.30 -3.42
N LYS A 403 -2.10 -7.56 -3.75
CA LYS A 403 -0.78 -8.19 -3.70
C LYS A 403 -0.25 -8.53 -5.09
N GLY A 404 1.06 -8.60 -5.25
CA GLY A 404 1.70 -9.15 -6.47
C GLY A 404 1.48 -8.29 -7.73
N LEU A 405 1.22 -6.99 -7.56
CA LEU A 405 1.05 -6.05 -8.66
C LEU A 405 2.35 -5.92 -9.46
N LYS A 406 2.26 -5.73 -10.78
CA LYS A 406 3.46 -5.54 -11.62
C LYS A 406 4.22 -4.31 -11.15
N ALA A 407 5.55 -4.40 -11.06
CA ALA A 407 6.44 -3.29 -10.71
C ALA A 407 6.38 -2.13 -11.72
N GLY A 408 6.69 -0.91 -11.28
CA GLY A 408 6.76 0.31 -12.12
C GLY A 408 5.45 0.72 -12.81
N THR A 409 4.32 0.11 -12.45
CA THR A 409 3.06 0.16 -13.18
C THR A 409 2.04 1.02 -12.43
N LYS A 410 1.35 1.93 -13.13
CA LYS A 410 0.25 2.70 -12.54
C LYS A 410 -1.00 1.83 -12.42
N TYR A 411 -1.54 1.73 -11.21
CA TYR A 411 -2.81 1.07 -10.93
C TYR A 411 -3.84 2.07 -10.42
N TYR A 412 -5.08 1.88 -10.84
CA TYR A 412 -6.28 2.57 -10.36
C TYR A 412 -7.03 1.65 -9.40
N PHE A 413 -7.57 2.21 -8.30
CA PHE A 413 -8.20 1.49 -7.20
C PHE A 413 -9.54 2.15 -6.86
N ARG A 414 -10.57 1.36 -6.59
CA ARG A 414 -11.89 1.82 -6.12
C ARG A 414 -12.49 0.82 -5.14
N VAL A 415 -13.25 1.28 -4.16
CA VAL A 415 -13.84 0.44 -3.10
C VAL A 415 -15.36 0.57 -3.06
N ARG A 416 -16.05 -0.45 -2.53
CA ARG A 416 -17.48 -0.39 -2.17
C ARG A 416 -17.77 -1.19 -0.90
N ALA A 417 -18.71 -0.71 -0.10
CA ALA A 417 -19.20 -1.35 1.12
C ALA A 417 -20.42 -2.24 0.84
N LYS A 418 -20.53 -3.35 1.57
CA LYS A 418 -21.53 -4.42 1.36
C LYS A 418 -22.03 -4.98 2.67
N ASP A 419 -23.28 -5.46 2.67
CA ASP A 419 -23.81 -6.38 3.67
C ASP A 419 -24.48 -7.58 2.99
N ALA A 420 -25.40 -8.27 3.67
CA ALA A 420 -26.13 -9.41 3.10
C ALA A 420 -27.14 -9.02 2.01
N ASN A 421 -27.71 -7.81 2.09
CA ASN A 421 -28.88 -7.39 1.31
C ASN A 421 -28.57 -6.23 0.36
N TYR A 422 -27.47 -5.51 0.56
CA TYR A 422 -27.12 -4.33 -0.24
C TYR A 422 -25.62 -4.25 -0.57
N THR A 423 -25.34 -3.83 -1.80
CA THR A 423 -24.01 -3.50 -2.31
C THR A 423 -24.03 -2.05 -2.78
N THR A 424 -23.14 -1.22 -2.24
CA THR A 424 -23.00 0.20 -2.66
C THR A 424 -22.39 0.32 -4.06
N ALA A 425 -22.62 1.47 -4.70
CA ALA A 425 -21.87 1.87 -5.89
C ALA A 425 -20.36 1.98 -5.58
N TRP A 426 -19.53 1.85 -6.61
CA TRP A 426 -18.08 2.04 -6.46
C TRP A 426 -17.75 3.50 -6.11
N SER A 427 -16.79 3.69 -5.21
CA SER A 427 -16.20 5.00 -4.91
C SER A 427 -15.56 5.64 -6.14
N LYS A 428 -15.33 6.96 -6.09
CA LYS A 428 -14.31 7.62 -6.94
C LYS A 428 -12.98 6.85 -6.81
N SER A 429 -12.26 6.73 -7.92
CA SER A 429 -10.99 5.98 -7.98
C SER A 429 -9.80 6.83 -7.53
N ALA A 430 -8.88 6.24 -6.77
CA ALA A 430 -7.54 6.76 -6.56
C ALA A 430 -6.52 5.97 -7.40
N SER A 431 -5.28 6.45 -7.54
CA SER A 431 -4.23 5.71 -8.26
C SER A 431 -2.87 5.83 -7.59
N VAL A 432 -2.06 4.77 -7.67
CA VAL A 432 -0.65 4.78 -7.26
C VAL A 432 0.19 3.98 -8.26
N THR A 433 1.43 4.40 -8.47
CA THR A 433 2.41 3.67 -9.27
C THR A 433 3.25 2.78 -8.35
N THR A 434 3.31 1.49 -8.66
CA THR A 434 4.19 0.53 -7.98
C THR A 434 5.66 0.86 -8.26
N ARG A 435 6.57 0.33 -7.43
CA ARG A 435 8.02 0.58 -7.55
C ARG A 435 8.73 -0.67 -8.07
N TYR A 436 9.96 -0.51 -8.58
CA TYR A 436 10.84 -1.66 -8.80
C TYR A 436 11.50 -2.08 -7.48
N PRO A 437 11.88 -3.36 -7.30
CA PRO A 437 12.61 -3.80 -6.13
C PRO A 437 13.88 -2.97 -5.90
N SER A 438 14.18 -2.65 -4.64
CA SER A 438 15.48 -2.08 -4.27
C SER A 438 16.53 -3.18 -4.13
N PHE A 439 17.79 -2.86 -4.44
CA PHE A 439 18.91 -3.78 -4.31
C PHE A 439 20.08 -3.12 -3.57
N LYS A 440 21.09 -3.91 -3.23
CA LYS A 440 22.40 -3.45 -2.76
C LYS A 440 23.47 -4.02 -3.67
N ASN A 441 24.54 -3.27 -3.93
CA ASN A 441 25.72 -3.83 -4.57
C ASN A 441 26.56 -4.65 -3.56
N PRO A 442 27.28 -5.70 -4.02
CA PRO A 442 27.33 -6.19 -5.39
C PRO A 442 26.17 -7.12 -5.75
N ILE A 443 25.61 -6.97 -6.96
CA ILE A 443 24.55 -7.83 -7.50
C ILE A 443 24.99 -9.30 -7.69
N ILE A 444 26.29 -9.54 -7.86
CA ILE A 444 26.90 -10.87 -7.84
C ILE A 444 28.13 -10.81 -6.95
N ASN A 445 27.98 -11.22 -5.69
CA ASN A 445 29.07 -11.24 -4.69
C ASN A 445 30.01 -12.47 -4.85
N SER A 446 30.44 -12.71 -6.09
CA SER A 446 31.40 -13.77 -6.42
C SER A 446 32.11 -13.44 -7.74
N SER A 447 33.12 -14.23 -8.11
CA SER A 447 34.12 -13.81 -9.09
C SER A 447 33.59 -13.66 -10.53
N THR A 448 33.40 -12.41 -10.93
CA THR A 448 32.65 -11.97 -12.13
C THR A 448 33.37 -10.74 -12.74
N GLY A 449 34.65 -10.92 -13.12
CA GLY A 449 35.47 -9.86 -13.71
C GLY A 449 35.14 -9.60 -15.18
N ALA A 450 35.21 -8.33 -15.62
CA ALA A 450 34.74 -7.87 -16.95
C ALA A 450 33.35 -8.42 -17.33
N PRO A 451 32.28 -7.98 -16.63
CA PRO A 451 30.92 -8.44 -16.85
C PRO A 451 30.25 -7.76 -18.05
N SER A 452 29.78 -8.56 -19.01
CA SER A 452 28.95 -8.15 -20.16
C SER A 452 27.50 -8.59 -19.96
N LEU A 453 26.53 -7.67 -20.02
CA LEU A 453 25.10 -8.00 -19.95
C LEU A 453 24.42 -8.06 -21.33
N ILE A 454 23.59 -9.08 -21.53
CA ILE A 454 22.72 -9.21 -22.71
C ILE A 454 21.30 -9.64 -22.31
N LYS A 455 20.29 -9.10 -23.01
CA LYS A 455 18.88 -9.51 -22.89
C LYS A 455 18.56 -10.62 -23.89
N GLY A 456 17.96 -11.71 -23.41
CA GLY A 456 17.52 -12.84 -24.21
C GLY A 456 15.99 -12.96 -24.36
N SER A 457 15.55 -14.14 -24.78
CA SER A 457 14.13 -14.51 -24.90
C SER A 457 13.42 -14.57 -23.53
N GLY A 458 12.09 -14.49 -23.53
CA GLY A 458 11.26 -14.74 -22.34
C GLY A 458 11.47 -13.77 -21.15
N GLY A 459 12.09 -12.61 -21.38
CA GLY A 459 12.46 -11.66 -20.33
C GLY A 459 13.71 -12.04 -19.53
N MET A 460 14.47 -13.04 -19.97
CA MET A 460 15.75 -13.40 -19.36
C MET A 460 16.84 -12.38 -19.67
N TYR A 461 17.73 -12.16 -18.71
CA TYR A 461 18.98 -11.42 -18.85
C TYR A 461 20.14 -12.34 -18.48
N TYR A 462 21.28 -12.19 -19.15
CA TYR A 462 22.49 -12.95 -18.92
C TYR A 462 23.67 -12.03 -18.67
N ILE A 463 24.55 -12.39 -17.73
CA ILE A 463 25.88 -11.77 -17.58
C ILE A 463 26.94 -12.80 -17.92
N TYR A 464 27.79 -12.47 -18.88
CA TYR A 464 29.00 -13.22 -19.20
C TYR A 464 30.20 -12.55 -18.53
N ALA A 465 31.16 -13.34 -18.04
CA ALA A 465 32.31 -12.81 -17.31
C ALA A 465 33.59 -13.65 -17.47
N THR A 466 34.72 -12.97 -17.27
CA THR A 466 36.07 -13.53 -17.20
C THR A 466 36.23 -14.37 -15.94
N GLN A 467 35.94 -15.67 -16.03
CA GLN A 467 36.58 -16.73 -15.24
C GLN A 467 36.11 -18.13 -15.63
N ASN A 468 36.88 -19.12 -15.20
CA ASN A 468 36.45 -20.50 -15.19
C ASN A 468 35.47 -20.73 -14.04
N CYS A 469 34.21 -20.99 -14.39
CA CYS A 469 33.21 -21.52 -13.46
C CYS A 469 32.94 -22.99 -13.78
N ASN A 470 33.35 -23.90 -12.88
CA ASN A 470 33.10 -25.35 -12.98
C ASN A 470 33.65 -26.00 -14.27
N GLY A 471 34.92 -25.79 -14.58
CA GLY A 471 35.60 -26.37 -15.76
C GLY A 471 35.40 -25.61 -17.08
N LYS A 472 34.65 -24.51 -17.06
CA LYS A 472 34.30 -23.72 -18.26
C LYS A 472 35.37 -22.70 -18.66
N VAL A 473 35.26 -22.22 -19.90
CA VAL A 473 35.98 -21.05 -20.41
C VAL A 473 35.52 -19.75 -19.71
N PHE A 474 34.20 -19.57 -19.61
CA PHE A 474 33.58 -18.35 -19.06
C PHE A 474 32.48 -18.68 -18.05
N CYS A 475 32.21 -17.75 -17.15
CA CYS A 475 31.05 -17.78 -16.27
C CYS A 475 29.84 -17.16 -17.00
N ARG A 476 28.67 -17.80 -16.90
CA ARG A 476 27.38 -17.25 -17.35
C ARG A 476 26.40 -17.22 -16.19
N TRP A 477 25.92 -16.04 -15.83
CA TRP A 477 24.86 -15.80 -14.87
C TRP A 477 23.55 -15.50 -15.60
N GLN A 478 22.41 -15.71 -14.94
CA GLN A 478 21.08 -15.40 -15.47
C GLN A 478 20.15 -14.79 -14.42
N SER A 479 19.25 -13.90 -14.85
CA SER A 479 18.22 -13.26 -14.02
C SER A 479 16.96 -12.95 -14.84
N LYS A 480 15.84 -12.66 -14.16
CA LYS A 480 14.61 -12.09 -14.76
C LYS A 480 14.35 -10.65 -14.33
N ASP A 481 14.92 -10.22 -13.19
CA ASP A 481 14.66 -8.93 -12.55
C ASP A 481 15.90 -8.03 -12.46
N LEU A 482 17.02 -8.46 -13.08
CA LEU A 482 18.34 -7.84 -13.05
C LEU A 482 19.00 -7.79 -11.65
N ILE A 483 18.34 -8.27 -10.59
CA ILE A 483 18.80 -8.13 -9.20
C ILE A 483 19.20 -9.48 -8.63
N HIS A 484 18.36 -10.49 -8.82
CA HIS A 484 18.62 -11.85 -8.33
C HIS A 484 19.25 -12.69 -9.45
N TRP A 485 20.55 -12.94 -9.32
CA TRP A 485 21.34 -13.70 -10.30
C TRP A 485 21.58 -15.13 -9.84
N LYS A 486 21.49 -16.08 -10.77
CA LYS A 486 21.85 -17.49 -10.57
C LYS A 486 22.85 -17.91 -11.64
N ILE A 487 23.83 -18.74 -11.29
CA ILE A 487 24.77 -19.28 -12.28
C ILE A 487 24.05 -20.27 -13.22
N ASN A 488 24.37 -20.25 -14.51
CA ASN A 488 23.80 -21.13 -15.51
C ASN A 488 24.86 -22.14 -16.01
N ASN A 489 24.65 -23.40 -15.65
CA ASN A 489 25.63 -24.46 -15.88
C ASN A 489 25.56 -25.16 -17.25
N SER A 490 24.57 -24.89 -18.12
CA SER A 490 24.53 -25.43 -19.50
C SER A 490 25.75 -24.99 -20.34
N ALA A 491 26.06 -25.66 -21.45
CA ALA A 491 27.18 -25.31 -22.33
C ALA A 491 27.15 -23.84 -22.78
N ILE A 492 28.33 -23.24 -23.03
CA ILE A 492 28.46 -21.90 -23.63
C ILE A 492 28.77 -22.00 -25.13
N PHE A 493 29.65 -22.92 -25.52
CA PHE A 493 29.96 -23.19 -26.93
C PHE A 493 29.48 -24.58 -27.34
N THR A 494 29.29 -24.82 -28.64
CA THR A 494 28.99 -26.16 -29.19
C THR A 494 30.19 -27.10 -29.08
N SER A 495 31.40 -26.55 -29.18
CA SER A 495 32.70 -27.19 -28.96
C SER A 495 33.69 -26.12 -28.48
N ARG A 496 34.82 -26.49 -27.85
CA ARG A 496 35.81 -25.49 -27.41
C ARG A 496 36.38 -24.76 -28.66
N PRO A 497 36.30 -23.43 -28.75
CA PRO A 497 36.85 -22.70 -29.89
C PRO A 497 38.36 -22.94 -30.05
N GLY A 498 38.82 -23.19 -31.28
CA GLY A 498 40.23 -23.55 -31.56
C GLY A 498 41.24 -22.49 -31.11
N VAL A 499 40.87 -21.21 -31.12
CA VAL A 499 41.69 -20.09 -30.61
C VAL A 499 41.88 -20.10 -29.08
N LEU A 500 41.27 -21.06 -28.38
CA LEU A 500 41.38 -21.29 -26.93
C LEU A 500 41.95 -22.68 -26.62
N SER A 501 42.49 -23.40 -27.61
CA SER A 501 43.04 -24.76 -27.45
C SER A 501 44.21 -24.82 -26.48
N GLY A 502 45.10 -23.84 -26.53
CA GLY A 502 46.37 -23.85 -25.79
C GLY A 502 46.27 -23.68 -24.27
N GLY A 503 45.17 -23.13 -23.72
CA GLY A 503 45.07 -22.91 -22.27
C GLY A 503 43.88 -22.07 -21.81
N ASN A 504 43.86 -21.74 -20.51
CA ASN A 504 42.78 -20.98 -19.85
C ASN A 504 43.01 -19.46 -19.83
N LEU A 505 43.87 -18.93 -20.70
CA LEU A 505 44.16 -17.50 -20.83
C LEU A 505 43.08 -16.80 -21.69
N THR A 506 41.87 -16.72 -21.14
CA THR A 506 40.67 -16.29 -21.87
C THR A 506 39.93 -15.18 -21.13
N TRP A 507 39.72 -14.02 -21.77
CA TRP A 507 39.31 -12.79 -21.09
C TRP A 507 38.21 -12.00 -21.83
N ALA A 508 37.47 -11.19 -21.07
CA ALA A 508 36.47 -10.22 -21.50
C ALA A 508 35.51 -10.73 -22.61
N PRO A 509 34.61 -11.67 -22.29
CA PRO A 509 33.53 -12.05 -23.20
C PRO A 509 32.45 -10.95 -23.25
N ASP A 510 32.25 -10.33 -24.42
CA ASP A 510 31.09 -9.47 -24.72
C ASP A 510 30.05 -10.25 -25.53
N VAL A 511 28.76 -9.96 -25.34
CA VAL A 511 27.68 -10.54 -26.14
C VAL A 511 26.73 -9.46 -26.63
N THR A 512 26.73 -9.23 -27.94
CA THR A 512 25.88 -8.24 -28.59
C THR A 512 24.94 -8.90 -29.60
N LYS A 513 23.69 -8.44 -29.65
CA LYS A 513 22.70 -8.89 -30.65
C LYS A 513 22.85 -8.10 -31.94
N VAL A 514 23.07 -8.79 -33.06
CA VAL A 514 23.22 -8.21 -34.39
C VAL A 514 22.23 -8.89 -35.35
N GLY A 515 21.14 -8.19 -35.67
CA GLY A 515 20.05 -8.74 -36.47
C GLY A 515 19.41 -9.98 -35.81
N SER A 516 19.39 -11.10 -36.54
CA SER A 516 18.86 -12.39 -36.06
C SER A 516 19.91 -13.29 -35.39
N TRP A 517 21.04 -12.75 -34.96
CA TRP A 517 22.12 -13.47 -34.27
C TRP A 517 22.52 -12.77 -32.97
N TYR A 518 22.92 -13.55 -31.98
CA TYR A 518 23.77 -13.09 -30.88
C TYR A 518 25.21 -13.43 -31.23
N ILE A 519 26.10 -12.45 -31.12
CA ILE A 519 27.52 -12.60 -31.38
C ILE A 519 28.24 -12.45 -30.05
N MET A 520 29.02 -13.48 -29.69
CA MET A 520 29.94 -13.41 -28.57
C MET A 520 31.35 -13.13 -29.11
N THR A 521 31.97 -12.05 -28.68
CA THR A 521 33.41 -11.79 -28.86
C THR A 521 34.15 -12.07 -27.56
N TYR A 522 35.37 -12.58 -27.66
CA TYR A 522 36.16 -12.98 -26.50
C TYR A 522 37.66 -12.96 -26.82
N THR A 523 38.48 -12.72 -25.79
CA THR A 523 39.93 -12.75 -25.94
C THR A 523 40.46 -14.19 -25.84
N GLY A 524 41.34 -14.56 -26.76
CA GLY A 524 42.12 -15.81 -26.74
C GLY A 524 43.63 -15.55 -26.89
N CYS A 525 44.43 -16.48 -26.40
CA CYS A 525 45.90 -16.43 -26.41
C CYS A 525 46.45 -17.80 -26.81
N ASP A 526 47.53 -17.80 -27.60
CA ASP A 526 48.31 -19.00 -27.88
C ASP A 526 49.35 -19.23 -26.76
N ASN A 527 49.32 -20.41 -26.14
CA ASN A 527 50.21 -20.76 -25.03
C ASN A 527 51.68 -20.89 -25.47
N ALA A 528 51.95 -21.13 -26.75
CA ALA A 528 53.32 -21.23 -27.29
C ALA A 528 54.09 -19.89 -27.30
N THR A 529 53.49 -18.79 -26.83
CA THR A 529 53.99 -17.41 -27.06
C THR A 529 54.10 -16.53 -25.82
N VAL A 530 53.99 -17.10 -24.62
CA VAL A 530 54.09 -16.33 -23.36
C VAL A 530 55.45 -15.63 -23.21
N SER A 531 56.53 -16.23 -23.71
CA SER A 531 57.89 -15.68 -23.74
C SER A 531 58.15 -14.63 -24.84
N VAL A 532 57.29 -14.55 -25.87
CA VAL A 532 57.49 -13.67 -27.04
C VAL A 532 56.35 -12.66 -27.18
N GLY A 533 56.23 -11.78 -26.18
CA GLY A 533 55.45 -10.53 -26.30
C GLY A 533 53.93 -10.70 -26.35
N HIS A 534 53.39 -11.79 -25.80
CA HIS A 534 51.96 -12.09 -25.71
C HIS A 534 51.18 -11.87 -27.03
N ARG A 535 51.24 -12.83 -27.96
CA ARG A 535 50.31 -12.84 -29.09
C ARG A 535 48.87 -13.02 -28.57
N ARG A 536 47.99 -12.06 -28.87
CA ARG A 536 46.58 -12.05 -28.42
C ARG A 536 45.64 -11.86 -29.60
N CYS A 537 44.43 -12.42 -29.49
CA CYS A 537 43.41 -12.31 -30.52
C CYS A 537 42.00 -12.18 -29.94
N ILE A 538 41.12 -11.55 -30.71
CA ILE A 538 39.69 -11.45 -30.45
C ILE A 538 39.02 -12.51 -31.31
N GLY A 539 38.70 -13.64 -30.67
CA GLY A 539 37.85 -14.67 -31.25
C GLY A 539 36.40 -14.25 -31.24
N TYR A 540 35.58 -14.86 -32.11
CA TYR A 540 34.13 -14.68 -32.06
C TYR A 540 33.36 -15.97 -32.32
N ALA A 541 32.11 -15.99 -31.87
CA ALA A 541 31.18 -17.10 -32.01
C ALA A 541 29.74 -16.59 -32.13
N THR A 542 28.84 -17.37 -32.74
CA THR A 542 27.46 -16.96 -33.05
C THR A 542 26.43 -17.93 -32.50
N SER A 543 25.28 -17.43 -32.04
CA SER A 543 24.11 -18.25 -31.72
C SER A 543 22.80 -17.56 -32.13
N LYS A 544 21.71 -18.31 -32.17
CA LYS A 544 20.34 -17.78 -32.26
C LYS A 544 19.74 -17.40 -30.90
N HIS A 545 20.39 -17.81 -29.81
CA HIS A 545 19.94 -17.63 -28.43
C HIS A 545 20.97 -16.84 -27.62
N ALA A 546 20.54 -15.97 -26.71
CA ALA A 546 21.44 -15.13 -25.94
C ALA A 546 22.30 -15.96 -24.97
N GLU A 547 21.70 -17.03 -24.44
CA GLU A 547 22.31 -18.07 -23.63
C GLU A 547 23.30 -18.95 -24.41
N GLY A 548 23.13 -19.10 -25.73
CA GLY A 548 23.87 -20.06 -26.55
C GLY A 548 23.18 -21.44 -26.65
N PRO A 549 23.90 -22.52 -26.97
CA PRO A 549 25.35 -22.56 -27.21
C PRO A 549 25.76 -21.77 -28.46
N TYR A 550 27.01 -21.32 -28.47
CA TYR A 550 27.62 -20.52 -29.53
C TYR A 550 28.55 -21.38 -30.40
N THR A 551 28.45 -21.25 -31.72
CA THR A 551 29.37 -21.88 -32.68
C THR A 551 30.52 -20.92 -32.99
N ALA A 552 31.76 -21.35 -32.80
CA ALA A 552 32.96 -20.55 -33.08
C ALA A 552 33.08 -20.20 -34.58
N ARG A 553 33.54 -18.98 -34.89
CA ARG A 553 33.66 -18.46 -36.26
C ARG A 553 35.05 -17.92 -36.63
N GLY A 554 36.05 -18.15 -35.77
CA GLY A 554 37.43 -17.71 -35.98
C GLY A 554 37.79 -16.41 -35.26
N VAL A 555 38.72 -15.66 -35.83
CA VAL A 555 39.30 -14.41 -35.28
C VAL A 555 38.79 -13.21 -36.07
N LEU A 556 38.41 -12.13 -35.37
CA LEU A 556 38.13 -10.83 -36.01
C LEU A 556 39.40 -9.99 -36.16
N VAL A 557 40.18 -9.89 -35.07
CA VAL A 557 41.41 -9.10 -34.98
C VAL A 557 42.44 -9.83 -34.12
N SER A 558 43.72 -9.71 -34.45
CA SER A 558 44.83 -10.13 -33.61
C SER A 558 45.94 -9.08 -33.53
N ARG A 559 46.90 -9.27 -32.62
CA ARG A 559 48.14 -8.49 -32.57
C ARG A 559 49.36 -9.40 -32.43
N GLY A 560 50.35 -9.21 -33.31
CA GLY A 560 51.67 -9.88 -33.25
C GLY A 560 51.71 -11.29 -33.83
N TYR A 561 50.70 -11.68 -34.61
CA TYR A 561 50.61 -12.99 -35.28
C TYR A 561 51.12 -12.98 -36.73
N LYS A 562 51.36 -11.79 -37.33
CA LYS A 562 51.67 -11.61 -38.76
C LYS A 562 50.63 -12.26 -39.71
N SER A 563 49.38 -12.35 -39.25
CA SER A 563 48.26 -13.02 -39.93
C SER A 563 47.41 -12.06 -40.77
N SER A 564 46.47 -12.61 -41.56
CA SER A 564 45.42 -11.83 -42.24
C SER A 564 44.56 -11.00 -41.28
N THR A 565 44.45 -11.38 -40.00
CA THR A 565 43.71 -10.66 -38.94
C THR A 565 44.57 -9.69 -38.11
N ASP A 566 45.88 -9.62 -38.32
CA ASP A 566 46.77 -8.75 -37.55
C ASP A 566 46.57 -7.25 -37.89
N ILE A 567 46.61 -6.39 -36.86
CA ILE A 567 46.60 -4.92 -37.00
C ILE A 567 47.84 -4.37 -36.28
N PRO A 568 49.00 -4.26 -36.95
CA PRO A 568 50.28 -3.86 -36.34
C PRO A 568 50.30 -2.43 -35.76
N SER A 569 49.40 -1.55 -36.20
CA SER A 569 49.20 -0.19 -35.66
C SER A 569 48.19 -0.09 -34.50
N GLY A 570 47.50 -1.18 -34.14
CA GLY A 570 46.44 -1.17 -33.13
C GLY A 570 46.89 -1.44 -31.68
N PRO A 571 45.97 -1.40 -30.71
CA PRO A 571 46.25 -1.72 -29.31
C PRO A 571 46.34 -3.24 -29.11
N GLY A 572 46.65 -3.69 -27.88
CA GLY A 572 46.55 -5.11 -27.53
C GLY A 572 45.17 -5.68 -27.86
N ALA A 573 45.11 -6.77 -28.63
CA ALA A 573 43.85 -7.35 -29.12
C ALA A 573 43.12 -8.13 -28.01
N VAL A 574 42.49 -7.38 -27.10
CA VAL A 574 41.73 -7.83 -25.92
C VAL A 574 40.51 -6.92 -25.71
N ASP A 575 39.65 -7.25 -24.74
CA ASP A 575 38.58 -6.37 -24.22
C ASP A 575 37.66 -5.79 -25.30
N SER A 576 37.19 -6.71 -26.15
CA SER A 576 36.28 -6.47 -27.27
C SER A 576 34.85 -6.16 -26.85
N HIS A 577 34.21 -5.20 -27.52
CA HIS A 577 32.77 -4.98 -27.55
C HIS A 577 32.28 -4.70 -28.98
N ILE A 578 31.14 -5.27 -29.38
CA ILE A 578 30.53 -5.02 -30.69
C ILE A 578 29.48 -3.89 -30.61
N VAL A 579 29.58 -2.91 -31.51
CA VAL A 579 28.66 -1.77 -31.59
C VAL A 579 27.87 -1.85 -32.90
N VAL A 580 26.56 -1.67 -32.82
CA VAL A 580 25.65 -1.62 -33.99
C VAL A 580 25.14 -0.19 -34.18
N ASN A 581 25.24 0.34 -35.40
CA ASN A 581 24.79 1.68 -35.77
C ASN A 581 24.06 1.63 -37.13
N GLY A 582 22.74 1.39 -37.08
CA GLY A 582 21.95 1.07 -38.27
C GLY A 582 22.38 -0.28 -38.85
N SER A 583 22.69 -0.31 -40.15
CA SER A 583 23.27 -1.47 -40.83
C SER A 583 24.77 -1.70 -40.54
N ASN A 584 25.47 -0.69 -40.01
CA ASN A 584 26.90 -0.76 -39.78
C ASN A 584 27.24 -1.42 -38.44
N VAL A 585 28.22 -2.31 -38.44
CA VAL A 585 28.71 -3.03 -37.26
C VAL A 585 30.19 -2.68 -37.06
N TYR A 586 30.60 -2.49 -35.81
CA TYR A 586 31.97 -2.13 -35.44
C TYR A 586 32.45 -2.99 -34.27
N LEU A 587 33.75 -3.25 -34.22
CA LEU A 587 34.44 -3.82 -33.06
C LEU A 587 35.25 -2.71 -32.39
N VAL A 588 34.93 -2.40 -31.14
CA VAL A 588 35.76 -1.56 -30.27
C VAL A 588 36.55 -2.48 -29.35
N TYR A 589 37.85 -2.24 -29.19
CA TYR A 589 38.71 -3.12 -28.41
C TYR A 589 40.00 -2.42 -27.96
N GLY A 590 40.68 -2.98 -26.97
CA GLY A 590 42.07 -2.64 -26.70
C GLY A 590 42.55 -2.80 -25.25
N SER A 591 43.87 -2.97 -25.12
CA SER A 591 44.63 -2.68 -23.91
C SER A 591 45.93 -1.98 -24.28
N GLY A 592 46.38 -1.04 -23.42
CA GLY A 592 47.43 -0.06 -23.74
C GLY A 592 46.95 1.09 -24.63
N GLY A 593 45.63 1.29 -24.70
CA GLY A 593 44.96 2.12 -25.71
C GLY A 593 43.74 1.39 -26.27
N ILE A 594 42.90 2.11 -27.02
CA ILE A 594 41.61 1.62 -27.51
C ILE A 594 41.47 2.01 -28.99
N GLY A 595 41.03 1.07 -29.81
CA GLY A 595 40.75 1.27 -31.24
C GLY A 595 39.35 0.80 -31.62
N ILE A 596 38.95 1.15 -32.85
CA ILE A 596 37.72 0.73 -33.51
C ILE A 596 38.04 0.22 -34.91
N VAL A 597 37.36 -0.84 -35.34
CA VAL A 597 37.40 -1.32 -36.73
C VAL A 597 35.98 -1.70 -37.19
N PRO A 598 35.54 -1.28 -38.38
CA PRO A 598 34.27 -1.75 -38.95
C PRO A 598 34.30 -3.26 -39.23
N LEU A 599 33.15 -3.92 -39.08
CA LEU A 599 32.96 -5.34 -39.38
C LEU A 599 32.05 -5.48 -40.60
N GLN A 600 32.58 -5.99 -41.71
CA GLN A 600 31.78 -6.36 -42.88
C GLN A 600 31.21 -7.76 -42.66
N SER A 601 29.89 -7.94 -42.82
CA SER A 601 29.30 -9.28 -42.76
C SER A 601 29.68 -10.10 -44.00
N THR A 602 29.91 -11.39 -43.79
CA THR A 602 30.16 -12.40 -44.83
C THR A 602 29.01 -13.42 -44.91
N GLY A 603 27.80 -13.04 -44.45
CA GLY A 603 26.60 -13.88 -44.46
C GLY A 603 26.49 -14.80 -43.24
N ASN A 604 25.28 -15.33 -42.99
CA ASN A 604 25.01 -16.32 -41.92
C ASN A 604 25.56 -15.97 -40.51
N GLY A 605 25.58 -14.68 -40.17
CA GLY A 605 26.08 -14.18 -38.88
C GLY A 605 27.60 -14.08 -38.77
N THR A 606 28.33 -14.38 -39.84
CA THR A 606 29.80 -14.25 -39.92
C THR A 606 30.21 -12.84 -40.37
N TYR A 607 31.40 -12.43 -39.94
CA TYR A 607 31.98 -11.10 -40.13
C TYR A 607 33.51 -11.17 -40.31
N LYS A 608 34.06 -10.15 -40.98
CA LYS A 608 35.50 -9.88 -41.09
C LYS A 608 35.79 -8.41 -40.76
N ALA A 609 36.94 -8.12 -40.16
CA ALA A 609 37.35 -6.75 -39.84
C ALA A 609 37.87 -6.02 -41.09
N VAL A 610 37.36 -4.82 -41.34
CA VAL A 610 37.77 -3.94 -42.46
C VAL A 610 39.02 -3.16 -42.02
N LYS A 611 40.18 -3.84 -42.01
CA LYS A 611 41.43 -3.33 -41.41
C LYS A 611 41.90 -1.98 -41.97
N SER A 612 41.61 -1.68 -43.23
CA SER A 612 41.89 -0.38 -43.88
C SER A 612 41.09 0.80 -43.30
N GLN A 613 40.03 0.52 -42.53
CA GLN A 613 39.21 1.50 -41.82
C GLN A 613 39.41 1.44 -40.29
N PHE A 614 40.46 0.75 -39.82
CA PHE A 614 40.86 0.77 -38.41
C PHE A 614 41.27 2.19 -37.97
N LYS A 615 40.88 2.59 -36.75
CA LYS A 615 41.28 3.86 -36.15
C LYS A 615 41.46 3.74 -34.63
N MET A 616 42.50 4.38 -34.11
CA MET A 616 42.68 4.56 -32.66
C MET A 616 41.71 5.62 -32.11
N LEU A 617 41.11 5.33 -30.96
CA LEU A 617 40.21 6.20 -30.21
C LEU A 617 40.88 6.80 -28.97
N VAL A 618 41.74 6.02 -28.31
CA VAL A 618 42.54 6.43 -27.13
C VAL A 618 43.95 5.87 -27.29
N TRP A 619 44.96 6.73 -27.26
CA TRP A 619 46.37 6.36 -27.49
C TRP A 619 47.15 6.14 -26.19
N GLY A 620 47.87 5.02 -26.10
CA GLY A 620 49.12 4.86 -25.34
C GLY A 620 49.18 5.52 -23.96
N THR A 621 48.28 5.15 -23.04
CA THR A 621 48.24 5.73 -21.69
C THR A 621 49.08 4.94 -20.69
N SER A 622 49.61 5.65 -19.69
CA SER A 622 50.17 5.09 -18.47
C SER A 622 49.60 5.87 -17.27
N PRO A 623 48.85 5.25 -16.34
CA PRO A 623 48.36 3.86 -16.32
C PRO A 623 47.56 3.40 -17.56
N VAL A 624 47.38 2.08 -17.67
CA VAL A 624 46.81 1.41 -18.84
C VAL A 624 45.35 1.81 -19.06
N ALA A 625 44.98 2.03 -20.33
CA ALA A 625 43.61 2.12 -20.80
C ALA A 625 43.20 0.80 -21.47
N GLU A 626 42.12 0.19 -20.98
CA GLU A 626 41.55 -1.09 -21.45
C GLU A 626 40.08 -1.22 -21.02
N GLY A 627 39.44 -2.38 -21.21
CA GLY A 627 38.06 -2.62 -20.78
C GLY A 627 37.07 -1.63 -21.41
N SER A 628 37.08 -1.51 -22.74
CA SER A 628 36.33 -0.48 -23.48
C SER A 628 34.88 -0.86 -23.79
N TYR A 629 33.95 0.08 -23.61
CA TYR A 629 32.55 -0.04 -24.01
C TYR A 629 32.09 1.27 -24.68
N LEU A 630 31.43 1.17 -25.84
CA LEU A 630 31.05 2.35 -26.64
C LEU A 630 29.54 2.40 -26.83
N TYR A 631 28.91 3.43 -26.25
CA TYR A 631 27.47 3.51 -26.09
C TYR A 631 26.91 4.79 -26.70
N LYS A 632 25.68 4.75 -27.24
CA LYS A 632 25.01 5.92 -27.82
C LYS A 632 23.95 6.45 -26.86
N HIS A 633 24.02 7.74 -26.50
CA HIS A 633 22.96 8.41 -25.73
C HIS A 633 22.69 9.81 -26.32
N GLY A 634 21.47 9.99 -26.84
CA GLY A 634 21.10 11.19 -27.60
C GLY A 634 22.03 11.43 -28.79
N SER A 635 22.47 12.68 -28.95
CA SER A 635 23.34 13.14 -30.05
C SER A 635 24.80 12.66 -29.95
N TYR A 636 25.18 11.94 -28.89
CA TYR A 636 26.58 11.61 -28.59
C TYR A 636 26.81 10.09 -28.49
N TRP A 637 28.01 9.69 -28.91
CA TRP A 637 28.68 8.45 -28.58
C TRP A 637 29.58 8.69 -27.37
N TYR A 638 29.55 7.79 -26.40
CA TYR A 638 30.34 7.83 -25.17
C TYR A 638 31.21 6.58 -25.09
N LEU A 639 32.52 6.77 -25.14
CA LEU A 639 33.49 5.72 -24.91
C LEU A 639 33.78 5.67 -23.40
N TYR A 640 33.29 4.62 -22.76
CA TYR A 640 33.62 4.24 -21.39
C TYR A 640 34.83 3.31 -21.44
N TYR A 641 35.77 3.49 -20.51
CA TYR A 641 36.95 2.64 -20.43
C TYR A 641 37.56 2.64 -19.03
N SER A 642 38.37 1.63 -18.76
CA SER A 642 39.09 1.47 -17.50
C SER A 642 40.46 2.15 -17.60
N TYR A 643 40.90 2.77 -16.50
CA TYR A 643 42.18 3.45 -16.38
C TYR A 643 42.82 3.11 -15.02
N GLY A 644 43.98 2.45 -15.04
CA GLY A 644 44.69 1.96 -13.84
C GLY A 644 45.36 0.61 -14.09
N ASP A 645 45.60 -0.15 -13.02
CA ASP A 645 45.92 -1.58 -13.06
C ASP A 645 44.94 -2.37 -12.17
N TYR A 646 44.33 -3.43 -12.71
CA TYR A 646 43.38 -4.26 -11.96
C TYR A 646 44.08 -5.04 -10.83
N LYS A 647 45.38 -5.37 -10.99
CA LYS A 647 46.19 -6.00 -9.94
C LYS A 647 46.47 -5.01 -8.81
N ALA A 648 46.76 -3.74 -9.15
CA ALA A 648 46.91 -2.68 -8.17
C ALA A 648 45.65 -2.49 -7.29
N SER A 649 44.44 -2.65 -7.84
CA SER A 649 43.19 -2.64 -7.06
C SER A 649 42.93 -3.91 -6.24
N ALA A 650 43.48 -5.07 -6.64
CA ALA A 650 43.39 -6.28 -5.83
C ALA A 650 44.06 -6.08 -4.46
N ILE A 651 45.23 -5.44 -4.43
CA ILE A 651 45.99 -5.12 -3.21
C ILE A 651 45.73 -3.72 -2.62
N GLY A 652 45.19 -2.78 -3.40
CA GLY A 652 44.82 -1.42 -2.94
C GLY A 652 45.97 -0.42 -2.93
N THR A 653 46.67 -0.25 -4.06
CA THR A 653 47.73 0.77 -4.22
C THR A 653 47.25 1.95 -5.08
N SER A 654 47.99 3.07 -5.08
CA SER A 654 47.63 4.33 -5.78
C SER A 654 47.43 4.23 -7.30
N LYS A 655 47.72 3.09 -7.94
CA LYS A 655 47.46 2.80 -9.36
C LYS A 655 46.13 2.08 -9.59
N GLU A 656 45.21 2.17 -8.64
CA GLU A 656 43.86 1.60 -8.70
C GLU A 656 43.15 1.87 -10.03
N TYR A 657 42.40 0.85 -10.46
CA TYR A 657 41.48 0.90 -11.58
C TYR A 657 40.35 1.93 -11.32
N SER A 658 39.96 2.62 -12.38
CA SER A 658 38.89 3.62 -12.35
C SER A 658 38.22 3.70 -13.72
N THR A 659 36.90 3.88 -13.77
CA THR A 659 36.22 4.03 -15.06
C THR A 659 36.17 5.50 -15.46
N ARG A 660 36.66 5.78 -16.67
CA ARG A 660 36.71 7.09 -17.32
C ARG A 660 35.72 7.11 -18.49
N VAL A 661 35.33 8.32 -18.90
CA VAL A 661 34.42 8.50 -20.05
C VAL A 661 34.78 9.74 -20.85
N VAL A 662 34.69 9.59 -22.17
CA VAL A 662 34.88 10.64 -23.18
C VAL A 662 33.77 10.55 -24.23
N ARG A 663 33.37 11.67 -24.85
CA ARG A 663 32.24 11.72 -25.81
C ARG A 663 32.62 12.32 -27.17
N SER A 664 31.92 11.90 -28.23
CA SER A 664 32.00 12.43 -29.60
C SER A 664 30.62 12.42 -30.26
N THR A 665 30.40 13.24 -31.29
CA THR A 665 29.23 13.11 -32.18
C THR A 665 29.43 12.03 -33.25
N SER A 666 30.68 11.65 -33.55
CA SER A 666 31.02 10.58 -34.51
C SER A 666 31.48 9.32 -33.79
N ILE A 667 31.00 8.15 -34.26
CA ILE A 667 31.43 6.85 -33.74
C ILE A 667 32.92 6.59 -33.99
N MET A 668 33.44 7.06 -35.14
CA MET A 668 34.84 6.89 -35.59
C MET A 668 35.80 7.95 -35.02
N GLY A 669 35.63 8.35 -33.77
CA GLY A 669 36.63 9.14 -33.04
C GLY A 669 36.32 10.61 -32.86
N ASN A 670 37.38 11.38 -32.60
CA ASN A 670 37.34 12.74 -32.07
C ASN A 670 36.65 12.80 -30.69
N TYR A 671 36.89 11.82 -29.83
CA TYR A 671 36.39 11.77 -28.45
C TYR A 671 37.11 12.78 -27.53
N ARG A 672 36.36 13.38 -26.60
CA ARG A 672 36.81 14.46 -25.69
C ARG A 672 36.33 14.27 -24.26
N GLY A 673 36.96 14.95 -23.31
CA GLY A 673 36.41 15.22 -21.98
C GLY A 673 35.65 16.56 -21.89
N PRO A 674 35.10 16.93 -20.71
CA PRO A 674 34.24 18.10 -20.53
C PRO A 674 34.91 19.45 -20.81
N SER A 675 36.22 19.56 -20.55
CA SER A 675 37.00 20.80 -20.53
C SER A 675 37.93 20.95 -21.75
N SER A 676 37.50 20.47 -22.93
CA SER A 676 38.37 20.46 -24.13
C SER A 676 37.67 20.90 -25.42
N ALA A 677 38.29 21.89 -26.08
CA ALA A 677 37.91 22.37 -27.40
C ALA A 677 38.20 21.32 -28.52
N ALA A 678 37.99 21.69 -29.78
CA ALA A 678 38.51 20.93 -30.92
C ALA A 678 40.04 20.78 -30.82
N PRO A 679 40.59 19.55 -30.75
CA PRO A 679 42.01 19.36 -30.99
C PRO A 679 42.26 19.76 -32.45
N LYS A 680 43.13 20.75 -32.67
CA LYS A 680 43.32 21.34 -34.00
C LYS A 680 44.26 20.53 -34.89
N ASN A 681 44.95 19.53 -34.34
CA ASN A 681 45.90 18.68 -35.05
C ASN A 681 46.04 17.28 -34.39
N ASN A 682 46.80 16.40 -35.04
CA ASN A 682 47.06 15.04 -34.55
C ASN A 682 47.91 15.02 -33.27
N THR A 683 48.75 16.02 -33.03
CA THR A 683 49.62 16.11 -31.85
C THR A 683 48.81 16.29 -30.56
N GLU A 684 47.74 17.08 -30.58
CA GLU A 684 46.80 17.17 -29.45
C GLU A 684 46.04 15.86 -29.18
N GLN A 685 45.90 14.98 -30.19
CA GLN A 685 45.27 13.67 -30.02
C GLN A 685 46.11 12.72 -29.14
N ASN A 686 47.42 12.97 -29.04
CA ASN A 686 48.33 12.29 -28.10
C ASN A 686 48.19 12.79 -26.65
N ASN A 687 47.52 13.92 -26.41
CA ASN A 687 47.43 14.58 -25.11
C ASN A 687 46.27 14.07 -24.22
N LEU A 688 45.72 12.89 -24.52
CA LEU A 688 44.90 12.11 -23.57
C LEU A 688 45.72 11.63 -22.34
N LYS A 689 47.05 11.73 -22.40
CA LYS A 689 47.97 11.46 -21.28
C LYS A 689 47.70 12.30 -20.02
N ASN A 690 47.32 13.57 -20.18
CA ASN A 690 47.26 14.54 -19.08
C ASN A 690 45.81 14.99 -18.76
N GLY A 691 44.93 14.04 -18.43
CA GLY A 691 43.71 14.32 -17.67
C GLY A 691 42.48 14.91 -18.40
N LYS A 692 42.49 15.03 -19.74
CA LYS A 692 41.35 15.57 -20.53
C LYS A 692 40.17 14.56 -20.69
N PHE A 693 39.82 13.82 -19.65
CA PHE A 693 38.70 12.86 -19.60
C PHE A 693 37.81 13.11 -18.37
N LYS A 694 36.54 12.66 -18.39
CA LYS A 694 35.71 12.70 -17.17
C LYS A 694 35.98 11.44 -16.34
N LEU A 695 36.24 11.60 -15.04
CA LEU A 695 36.11 10.49 -14.08
C LEU A 695 34.62 10.17 -13.92
N LEU A 696 34.24 8.91 -14.16
CA LEU A 696 32.86 8.46 -13.98
C LEU A 696 32.66 7.80 -12.62
N ILE A 697 33.54 6.85 -12.28
CA ILE A 697 33.46 6.06 -11.04
C ILE A 697 34.86 5.56 -10.62
N SER A 698 35.14 5.66 -9.33
CA SER A 698 36.43 5.37 -8.67
C SER A 698 36.22 4.57 -7.38
N GLY A 699 37.28 3.99 -6.84
CA GLY A 699 37.22 3.17 -5.62
C GLY A 699 36.64 3.91 -4.40
N SER A 700 36.19 3.15 -3.40
CA SER A 700 35.71 3.62 -2.12
C SER A 700 36.16 2.69 -0.99
N SER A 701 35.92 3.07 0.26
CA SER A 701 36.25 2.26 1.45
C SER A 701 35.61 0.86 1.47
N SER A 702 34.59 0.62 0.64
CA SER A 702 33.90 -0.68 0.50
C SER A 702 34.25 -1.44 -0.79
N PHE A 703 34.75 -0.76 -1.83
CA PHE A 703 34.84 -1.28 -3.20
C PHE A 703 36.03 -0.68 -3.95
N ARG A 704 37.07 -1.47 -4.23
CA ARG A 704 38.28 -1.06 -4.96
C ARG A 704 38.17 -1.36 -6.46
N GLY A 705 38.77 -0.53 -7.30
CA GLY A 705 38.95 -0.80 -8.74
C GLY A 705 37.69 -0.99 -9.59
N PRO A 706 36.72 -0.05 -9.65
CA PRO A 706 35.55 -0.17 -10.52
C PRO A 706 35.94 -0.15 -12.01
N GLY A 707 35.71 -1.27 -12.72
CA GLY A 707 36.35 -1.55 -14.01
C GLY A 707 35.63 -2.45 -15.01
N CYS A 708 36.20 -2.50 -16.21
CA CYS A 708 35.72 -3.19 -17.42
C CYS A 708 34.19 -3.10 -17.54
N PRO A 709 33.65 -1.88 -17.76
CA PRO A 709 32.22 -1.66 -17.80
C PRO A 709 31.53 -2.29 -19.02
N SER A 710 30.25 -2.58 -18.86
CA SER A 710 29.24 -2.66 -19.92
C SER A 710 28.04 -1.80 -19.54
N LEU A 711 27.22 -1.40 -20.52
CA LEU A 711 26.07 -0.53 -20.30
C LEU A 711 24.76 -1.18 -20.78
N PHE A 712 23.65 -0.85 -20.12
CA PHE A 712 22.32 -1.25 -20.58
C PHE A 712 21.26 -0.17 -20.31
N THR A 713 20.28 -0.07 -21.19
CA THR A 713 19.03 0.66 -20.93
C THR A 713 18.03 -0.26 -20.23
N ASP A 714 17.36 0.23 -19.19
CA ASP A 714 16.24 -0.46 -18.57
C ASP A 714 14.91 -0.22 -19.32
N THR A 715 13.85 -0.96 -18.97
CA THR A 715 12.55 -0.89 -19.67
C THR A 715 11.78 0.41 -19.43
N ALA A 716 12.31 1.33 -18.60
CA ALA A 716 11.81 2.68 -18.38
C ALA A 716 12.74 3.76 -18.99
N GLY A 717 13.65 3.37 -19.89
CA GLY A 717 14.50 4.29 -20.64
C GLY A 717 15.67 4.88 -19.85
N LYS A 718 16.08 4.25 -18.73
CA LYS A 718 17.22 4.73 -17.91
C LYS A 718 18.46 3.91 -18.22
N ASP A 719 19.59 4.58 -18.36
CA ASP A 719 20.89 3.92 -18.54
C ASP A 719 21.49 3.49 -17.20
N TRP A 720 22.18 2.35 -17.24
CA TRP A 720 22.87 1.73 -16.11
C TRP A 720 24.28 1.30 -16.56
N ILE A 721 25.26 1.43 -15.67
CA ILE A 721 26.61 0.90 -15.86
C ILE A 721 26.79 -0.35 -15.02
N LEU A 722 27.05 -1.48 -15.67
CA LEU A 722 27.50 -2.72 -15.06
C LEU A 722 29.03 -2.76 -15.12
N TYR A 723 29.68 -3.11 -14.03
CA TYR A 723 31.13 -3.13 -13.93
C TYR A 723 31.56 -4.13 -12.85
N HIS A 724 32.86 -4.41 -12.75
CA HIS A 724 33.40 -5.20 -11.64
C HIS A 724 34.15 -4.34 -10.63
N SER A 725 34.22 -4.77 -9.38
CA SER A 725 35.05 -4.15 -8.33
C SER A 725 35.45 -5.21 -7.29
N TYR A 726 36.52 -4.98 -6.54
CA TYR A 726 36.95 -5.80 -5.41
C TYR A 726 36.25 -5.33 -4.12
N PRO A 727 35.33 -6.11 -3.51
CA PRO A 727 34.76 -5.76 -2.22
C PRO A 727 35.81 -5.74 -1.10
N LYS A 728 35.59 -4.92 -0.07
CA LYS A 728 36.49 -4.83 1.09
C LYS A 728 36.79 -6.22 1.68
N GLY A 729 38.07 -6.54 1.81
CA GLY A 729 38.54 -7.83 2.34
C GLY A 729 38.32 -9.03 1.41
N LYS A 730 38.11 -8.83 0.10
CA LYS A 730 37.99 -9.91 -0.90
C LYS A 730 39.07 -9.78 -1.98
N THR A 731 39.55 -10.93 -2.45
CA THR A 731 40.50 -11.07 -3.55
C THR A 731 39.82 -11.31 -4.90
N TYR A 732 38.52 -11.56 -4.93
CA TYR A 732 37.72 -11.70 -6.15
C TYR A 732 37.12 -10.36 -6.60
N ARG A 733 36.82 -10.29 -7.90
CA ARG A 733 36.11 -9.19 -8.55
C ARG A 733 34.62 -9.51 -8.53
N ALA A 734 33.82 -8.81 -7.73
CA ALA A 734 32.36 -8.93 -7.74
C ALA A 734 31.75 -8.09 -8.88
N ALA A 735 30.56 -8.43 -9.37
CA ALA A 735 29.83 -7.56 -10.31
C ALA A 735 28.88 -6.61 -9.58
N LEU A 736 28.89 -5.36 -10.01
CA LEU A 736 28.10 -4.25 -9.48
C LEU A 736 27.39 -3.54 -10.64
N PHE A 737 26.24 -2.91 -10.40
CA PHE A 737 25.78 -1.86 -11.30
C PHE A 737 25.18 -0.67 -10.57
N ASP A 738 25.27 0.49 -11.21
CA ASP A 738 24.73 1.75 -10.72
C ASP A 738 24.04 2.51 -11.87
N ARG A 739 23.10 3.39 -11.50
CA ARG A 739 22.35 4.18 -12.49
C ARG A 739 23.21 5.32 -13.03
N ILE A 740 23.19 5.52 -14.34
CA ILE A 740 23.77 6.70 -14.99
C ILE A 740 22.74 7.84 -14.99
N VAL A 741 23.20 9.04 -14.63
CA VAL A 741 22.46 10.30 -14.77
C VAL A 741 23.29 11.26 -15.64
N TYR A 742 22.69 11.77 -16.71
CA TYR A 742 23.35 12.73 -17.61
C TYR A 742 22.91 14.14 -17.26
N THR A 743 23.88 15.00 -16.92
CA THR A 743 23.67 16.45 -16.72
C THR A 743 24.50 17.18 -17.77
N ASN A 744 23.90 18.10 -18.52
CA ASN A 744 24.54 18.82 -19.64
C ASN A 744 25.23 17.87 -20.66
N GLY A 745 24.61 16.72 -20.89
CA GLY A 745 25.13 15.65 -21.74
C GLY A 745 26.38 14.93 -21.19
N TRP A 746 26.65 14.98 -19.88
CA TRP A 746 27.76 14.27 -19.27
C TRP A 746 27.27 13.25 -18.25
N PRO A 747 27.54 11.94 -18.45
CA PRO A 747 27.13 10.90 -17.50
C PRO A 747 27.81 11.09 -16.14
N SER A 748 27.11 10.69 -15.09
CA SER A 748 27.53 10.67 -13.70
C SER A 748 26.88 9.49 -13.00
N VAL A 749 27.56 8.95 -11.99
CA VAL A 749 27.19 7.71 -11.30
C VAL A 749 27.50 7.91 -9.81
N ASN A 750 26.47 7.82 -8.95
CA ASN A 750 26.55 7.82 -7.47
C ASN A 750 27.76 8.60 -6.88
N ASN A 751 27.80 9.92 -7.09
CA ASN A 751 28.85 10.83 -6.61
C ASN A 751 30.31 10.42 -6.93
N GLY A 752 30.54 9.62 -7.97
CA GLY A 752 31.86 9.14 -8.39
C GLY A 752 32.31 7.81 -7.78
N HIS A 753 31.42 7.09 -7.07
CA HIS A 753 31.77 5.86 -6.33
C HIS A 753 30.68 4.78 -6.40
N PRO A 754 31.03 3.49 -6.24
CA PRO A 754 30.05 2.40 -6.11
C PRO A 754 29.04 2.60 -4.96
N SER A 755 27.75 2.34 -5.19
CA SER A 755 26.75 2.41 -4.11
C SER A 755 26.96 1.34 -3.03
N THR A 756 26.81 1.70 -1.76
CA THR A 756 26.88 0.78 -0.60
C THR A 756 25.52 0.58 0.09
N GLY A 757 24.58 1.50 -0.11
CA GLY A 757 23.23 1.49 0.47
C GLY A 757 22.22 0.66 -0.34
N SER A 758 20.97 0.65 0.14
CA SER A 758 19.84 0.12 -0.63
C SER A 758 19.38 1.18 -1.64
N ILE A 759 19.45 0.88 -2.93
CA ILE A 759 19.07 1.81 -4.02
C ILE A 759 17.92 1.23 -4.87
N PRO A 760 17.08 2.08 -5.50
CA PRO A 760 16.01 1.60 -6.38
C PRO A 760 16.59 0.81 -7.57
N GLY A 761 15.99 -0.33 -7.91
CA GLY A 761 16.45 -1.17 -9.01
C GLY A 761 16.02 -0.71 -10.41
N PRO A 762 16.60 -1.34 -11.45
CA PRO A 762 16.27 -1.08 -12.85
C PRO A 762 14.86 -1.59 -13.20
N ALA A 763 14.28 -0.98 -14.24
CA ALA A 763 13.04 -1.43 -14.81
C ALA A 763 13.20 -2.70 -15.67
N TYR A 764 12.49 -3.77 -15.34
CA TYR A 764 12.49 -5.03 -16.09
C TYR A 764 11.11 -5.38 -16.68
N ASN A 765 11.05 -6.47 -17.47
CA ASN A 765 9.88 -6.90 -18.25
C ASN A 765 8.81 -7.57 -17.38
#